data_AF-A0A3M2FPU9-F1
#
_entry.id   AF-A0A3M2FPU9-F1
#
_cell.length_a   1.000
_cell.length_b   1.000
_cell.length_c   1.000
_cell.angle_alpha   90.00
_cell.angle_beta   90.00
_cell.angle_gamma   90.00
#
_symmetry.space_group_name_H-M   'P 1'
#
loop_
_entity.id
_entity.type
_entity.pdbx_description
1 polymer ?
#
loop_
_entity_poly.entity_id
_entity_poly.type
_entity_poly.pdbx_seq_one_letter_code
_entity_poly.pdbx_strand_id
1 'polypeptide(L)'
;MASLLPHRRSTHIPGDLTCVEATMHPEHKTLILEGEEHFLARNYAKALTCFEQVLASDPANVQALNDAGLALAELDRLSEAVQHFEAALQADPACERAYYNLVDLLIRHGHLDLAVEAYVRFYDGIPDTERKRRYERDLRAALQQEVRHAAGQEGGVDFGPPAASSHPLKVAFVCGPDTAFITDLEQQIARRHHVRALHVPQKADLGPIQDVMDWADVVWFEWCDALLIEASRKLTKTSAVVCRLHSYEALSDAPGYVQWDFVDTLVLVAPHMHRILTQRFPGIERRTHVTVIPNGVDLVRYPFKQRAPGFDLAYVGYINHKKNPALLLQCMHALVQQDARYRLHVAGVHQEPRYEVYWNHMVKALGLEQHVIMHGWVDDVAAFLEDKHYLVSTSVHESFGYGIAEAMARGIKPVIHHFMGADELYPEATLFRTVAEFVRLIQEPAYDSAAYRRHVETHYALTDQVDRVDALLAAVVSSSRPAPSGDGAAGAEVVAPGGAAWPVPDRPDRPDRTLIVTGIPRSGTSLLSALINEMPNAVCLNEILYDVDRLPEQIAQIRQRLMQGEPVPNKYDESGALTTNTLESQVVLEQRVEAVGQDVVVGSKVNVPYLARLPLLLQYGYRVVGLVRDPVFTIASWSSEKARIIREARVTDDDLDPAWQGFPFQSADRLSRMAEVWQYLASILWQHRGRIMVLRYEDLIEAPEATLEKVAQLFGLPVPAIEYPLSSMNRDDRYQHLEAIREAVHRYAPIRTAFGYE
;
A
#
# COMPACT_ATOMS: atom_id res chain seq x y z
N MET A 1 28.44 15.08 -14.41
CA MET A 1 27.34 15.46 -13.51
C MET A 1 27.60 16.87 -12.99
N ALA A 2 27.20 17.88 -13.76
CA ALA A 2 27.38 19.29 -13.42
C ALA A 2 26.05 19.89 -12.95
N SER A 3 26.06 20.49 -11.75
CA SER A 3 25.23 21.58 -11.24
C SER A 3 23.72 21.59 -11.57
N LEU A 4 22.88 21.25 -10.58
CA LEU A 4 21.46 21.62 -10.55
C LEU A 4 20.98 22.19 -9.19
N LEU A 5 21.88 22.52 -8.27
CA LEU A 5 21.57 23.48 -7.22
C LEU A 5 21.87 24.88 -7.79
N PRO A 6 20.95 25.86 -7.71
CA PRO A 6 21.36 27.24 -7.93
C PRO A 6 22.51 27.49 -6.96
N HIS A 7 23.63 28.03 -7.43
CA HIS A 7 24.73 28.49 -6.60
C HIS A 7 24.19 29.45 -5.54
N ARG A 8 23.69 28.91 -4.42
CA ARG A 8 23.57 29.65 -3.18
C ARG A 8 25.02 29.87 -2.79
N ARG A 9 25.50 31.07 -3.09
CA ARG A 9 26.70 31.63 -2.47
C ARG A 9 26.63 31.24 -1.00
N SER A 10 27.72 30.67 -0.49
CA SER A 10 27.98 30.56 0.95
C SER A 10 27.45 31.83 1.59
N THR A 11 26.31 31.72 2.27
CA THR A 11 25.88 32.77 3.17
C THR A 11 26.78 32.59 4.36
N HIS A 12 27.99 33.12 4.25
CA HIS A 12 28.74 33.56 5.40
C HIS A 12 27.75 34.46 6.16
N ILE A 13 27.18 33.94 7.24
CA ILE A 13 26.41 34.75 8.17
C ILE A 13 27.48 35.57 8.89
N PRO A 14 27.58 36.89 8.66
CA PRO A 14 28.45 37.72 9.48
C PRO A 14 27.84 37.66 10.89
N GLY A 15 28.62 37.20 11.87
CA GLY A 15 28.14 37.06 13.23
C GLY A 15 27.70 38.41 13.81
N ASP A 16 26.53 38.42 14.46
CA ASP A 16 26.27 39.36 15.53
C ASP A 16 27.30 39.08 16.63
N LEU A 17 28.25 39.98 16.77
CA LEU A 17 29.33 39.98 17.76
C LEU A 17 28.77 40.30 19.15
N THR A 18 28.09 39.37 19.81
CA THR A 18 27.92 39.45 21.27
C THR A 18 27.79 38.06 21.91
N CYS A 19 28.58 37.84 22.96
CA CYS A 19 28.74 36.61 23.77
C CYS A 19 29.72 35.60 23.15
N VAL A 20 30.98 35.48 23.56
CA VAL A 20 31.48 35.30 24.94
C VAL A 20 32.76 36.12 25.16
N GLU A 21 32.68 37.24 25.88
CA GLU A 21 33.85 37.92 26.43
C GLU A 21 34.15 37.38 27.83
N ALA A 22 34.89 36.28 27.91
CA ALA A 22 35.67 35.95 29.10
C ALA A 22 36.78 34.96 28.73
N THR A 23 38.03 35.37 29.00
CA THR A 23 39.28 34.58 28.94
C THR A 23 39.78 34.11 27.57
N MET A 24 40.07 35.02 26.64
CA MET A 24 41.00 34.74 25.54
C MET A 24 42.34 35.45 25.78
N HIS A 25 43.45 34.76 25.55
CA HIS A 25 44.79 35.37 25.56
C HIS A 25 44.83 36.47 24.47
N PRO A 26 45.33 37.69 24.74
CA PRO A 26 45.29 38.80 23.79
C PRO A 26 45.91 38.47 22.42
N GLU A 27 46.94 37.63 22.42
CA GLU A 27 47.62 37.14 21.21
C GLU A 27 46.73 36.21 20.37
N HIS A 28 45.91 35.35 20.98
CA HIS A 28 44.97 34.49 20.25
C HIS A 28 43.88 35.31 19.57
N LYS A 29 43.38 36.35 20.24
CA LYS A 29 42.36 37.23 19.67
C LYS A 29 42.88 37.96 18.44
N THR A 30 44.12 38.46 18.47
CA THR A 30 44.75 39.11 17.31
C THR A 30 44.91 38.14 16.14
N LEU A 31 45.44 36.93 16.41
CA LEU A 31 45.64 35.91 15.36
C LEU A 31 44.32 35.41 14.75
N ILE A 32 43.26 35.25 15.55
CA ILE A 32 41.93 34.88 15.02
C ILE A 32 41.40 35.99 14.10
N LEU A 33 41.48 37.27 14.52
CA LEU A 33 41.02 38.39 13.69
C LEU A 33 41.82 38.54 12.39
N GLU A 34 43.14 38.37 12.44
CA GLU A 34 43.99 38.35 11.23
C GLU A 34 43.64 37.17 10.31
N GLY A 35 43.37 35.99 10.89
CA GLY A 35 42.91 34.82 10.17
C GLY A 35 41.57 35.04 9.48
N GLU A 36 40.60 35.63 10.18
CA GLU A 36 39.28 36.01 9.64
C GLU A 36 39.42 37.05 8.51
N GLU A 37 40.30 38.05 8.65
CA GLU A 37 40.57 39.03 7.59
C GLU A 37 41.16 38.36 6.35
N HIS A 38 42.13 37.45 6.52
CA HIS A 38 42.67 36.66 5.42
C HIS A 38 41.62 35.74 4.78
N PHE A 39 40.72 35.17 5.57
CA PHE A 39 39.62 34.34 5.10
C PHE A 39 38.65 35.16 4.24
N LEU A 40 38.26 36.36 4.68
CA LEU A 40 37.42 37.30 3.93
C LEU A 40 38.10 37.77 2.64
N ALA A 41 39.42 37.93 2.66
CA ALA A 41 40.24 38.22 1.49
C ALA A 41 40.48 36.99 0.58
N ARG A 42 39.86 35.83 0.88
CA ARG A 42 40.00 34.54 0.18
C ARG A 42 41.42 33.97 0.15
N ASN A 43 42.28 34.44 1.06
CA ASN A 43 43.63 33.92 1.25
C ASN A 43 43.59 32.75 2.26
N TYR A 44 42.86 31.69 1.92
CA TYR A 44 42.53 30.60 2.86
C TYR A 44 43.75 29.89 3.46
N ALA A 45 44.84 29.76 2.70
CA ALA A 45 46.10 29.19 3.22
C ALA A 45 46.73 30.06 4.32
N LYS A 46 46.66 31.40 4.18
CA LYS A 46 47.15 32.33 5.22
C LYS A 46 46.22 32.36 6.42
N ALA A 47 44.91 32.33 6.19
CA ALA A 47 43.90 32.22 7.25
C ALA A 47 44.13 30.96 8.10
N LEU A 48 44.29 29.81 7.43
CA LEU A 48 44.62 28.55 8.08
C LEU A 48 45.91 28.64 8.91
N THR A 49 46.96 29.27 8.38
CA THR A 49 48.22 29.47 9.13
C THR A 49 48.00 30.25 10.43
N CYS A 50 47.18 31.30 10.40
CA CYS A 50 46.84 32.08 11.59
C CYS A 50 46.06 31.24 12.61
N PHE A 51 45.09 30.44 12.17
CA PHE A 51 44.32 29.55 13.06
C PHE A 51 45.18 28.41 13.62
N GLU A 52 46.05 27.81 12.81
CA GLU A 52 47.01 26.77 13.26
C GLU A 52 47.96 27.29 14.34
N GLN A 53 48.38 28.56 14.27
CA GLN A 53 49.19 29.17 15.33
C GLN A 53 48.44 29.27 16.67
N VAL A 54 47.13 29.55 16.62
CA VAL A 54 46.27 29.55 17.82
C VAL A 54 46.08 28.12 18.34
N LEU A 55 45.89 27.15 17.45
CA LEU A 55 45.72 25.74 17.82
C LEU A 55 47.02 25.10 18.36
N ALA A 56 48.19 25.63 18.00
CA ALA A 56 49.47 25.17 18.53
C ALA A 56 49.64 25.51 20.03
N SER A 57 49.10 26.65 20.48
CA SER A 57 49.12 27.07 21.89
C SER A 57 47.86 26.67 22.66
N ASP A 58 46.71 26.56 21.99
CA ASP A 58 45.42 26.16 22.56
C ASP A 58 44.69 25.18 21.63
N PRO A 59 45.02 23.87 21.71
CA PRO A 59 44.47 22.86 20.81
C PRO A 59 42.96 22.65 20.89
N ALA A 60 42.32 23.08 21.99
CA ALA A 60 40.87 22.93 22.22
C ALA A 60 40.09 24.21 21.89
N ASN A 61 40.73 25.19 21.23
CA ASN A 61 40.09 26.47 20.92
C ASN A 61 38.96 26.30 19.89
N VAL A 62 37.71 26.33 20.37
CA VAL A 62 36.51 26.06 19.56
C VAL A 62 36.39 26.99 18.36
N GLN A 63 36.68 28.29 18.53
CA GLN A 63 36.62 29.29 17.44
C GLN A 63 37.66 28.98 16.37
N ALA A 64 38.93 28.79 16.76
CA ALA A 64 40.01 28.50 15.82
C ALA A 64 39.82 27.13 15.14
N LEU A 65 39.30 26.12 15.83
CA LEU A 65 38.96 24.81 15.24
C LEU A 65 37.86 24.94 14.17
N ASN A 66 36.77 25.67 14.48
CA ASN A 66 35.71 25.92 13.51
C ASN A 66 36.22 26.70 12.29
N ASP A 67 37.01 27.74 12.50
CA ASP A 67 37.44 28.63 11.42
C ASP A 67 38.58 28.01 10.57
N ALA A 68 39.44 27.19 11.18
CA ALA A 68 40.37 26.31 10.46
C ALA A 68 39.63 25.29 9.59
N GLY A 69 38.57 24.66 10.13
CA GLY A 69 37.71 23.74 9.38
C GLY A 69 37.10 24.39 8.13
N LEU A 70 36.64 25.65 8.24
CA LEU A 70 36.15 26.43 7.11
C LEU A 70 37.25 26.75 6.09
N ALA A 71 38.44 27.15 6.54
CA ALA A 71 39.58 27.42 5.66
C ALA A 71 40.04 26.16 4.91
N LEU A 72 40.04 25.00 5.58
CA LEU A 72 40.34 23.69 4.99
C LEU A 72 39.29 23.27 3.96
N ALA A 73 38.01 23.51 4.23
CA ALA A 73 36.93 23.24 3.28
C ALA A 73 37.06 24.07 2.00
N GLU A 74 37.40 25.35 2.10
CA GLU A 74 37.63 26.22 0.93
C GLU A 74 38.93 25.86 0.16
N LEU A 75 39.84 25.11 0.80
CA LEU A 75 41.05 24.54 0.18
C LEU A 75 40.83 23.12 -0.36
N ASP A 76 39.59 22.60 -0.37
CA ASP A 76 39.22 21.26 -0.82
C ASP A 76 39.89 20.12 0.00
N ARG A 77 40.28 20.41 1.26
CA ARG A 77 40.88 19.46 2.20
C ARG A 77 39.81 18.88 3.13
N LEU A 78 38.85 18.18 2.52
CA LEU A 78 37.60 17.74 3.17
C LEU A 78 37.80 16.92 4.45
N SER A 79 38.65 15.89 4.41
CA SER A 79 38.87 15.01 5.56
C SER A 79 39.43 15.76 6.77
N GLU A 80 40.30 16.74 6.53
CA GLU A 80 40.89 17.55 7.59
C GLU A 80 39.89 18.57 8.13
N ALA A 81 39.06 19.15 7.25
CA ALA A 81 37.97 20.04 7.67
C ALA A 81 36.98 19.33 8.61
N VAL A 82 36.58 18.09 8.28
CA VAL A 82 35.71 17.26 9.14
C VAL A 82 36.34 17.04 10.50
N GLN A 83 37.62 16.65 10.55
CA GLN A 83 38.34 16.44 11.82
C GLN A 83 38.36 17.70 12.69
N HIS A 84 38.51 18.88 12.09
CA HIS A 84 38.53 20.15 12.82
C HIS A 84 37.15 20.53 13.35
N PHE A 85 36.08 20.29 12.59
CA PHE A 85 34.72 20.52 13.09
C PHE A 85 34.33 19.52 14.19
N GLU A 86 34.69 18.25 14.05
CA GLU A 86 34.47 17.25 15.10
C GLU A 86 35.26 17.58 16.37
N ALA A 87 36.50 18.04 16.24
CA ALA A 87 37.31 18.49 17.37
C ALA A 87 36.67 19.72 18.06
N ALA A 88 36.11 20.67 17.29
CA ALA A 88 35.38 21.80 17.85
C ALA A 88 34.16 21.35 18.67
N LEU A 89 33.41 20.36 18.16
CA LEU A 89 32.23 19.79 18.84
C LEU A 89 32.59 18.88 20.01
N GLN A 90 33.78 18.29 20.04
CA GLN A 90 34.30 17.59 21.22
C GLN A 90 34.71 18.58 22.32
N ALA A 91 35.28 19.72 21.95
CA ALA A 91 35.66 20.78 22.89
C ALA A 91 34.45 21.54 23.44
N ASP A 92 33.45 21.81 22.60
CA ASP A 92 32.16 22.39 22.98
C ASP A 92 31.01 21.71 22.22
N PRO A 93 30.34 20.73 22.84
CA PRO A 93 29.18 20.05 22.26
C PRO A 93 28.01 20.97 21.92
N ALA A 94 27.96 22.19 22.47
CA ALA A 94 26.90 23.17 22.22
C ALA A 94 27.22 24.13 21.06
N CYS A 95 28.36 23.96 20.37
CA CYS A 95 28.79 24.84 19.30
C CYS A 95 27.94 24.68 18.02
N GLU A 96 26.84 25.45 17.94
CA GLU A 96 25.94 25.48 16.76
C GLU A 96 26.68 25.70 15.44
N ARG A 97 27.72 26.56 15.44
CA ARG A 97 28.49 26.89 14.22
C ARG A 97 29.21 25.68 13.66
N ALA A 98 29.98 24.97 14.49
CA ALA A 98 30.73 23.80 14.07
C ALA A 98 29.79 22.68 13.61
N TYR A 99 28.66 22.51 14.29
CA TYR A 99 27.63 21.53 13.93
C TYR A 99 27.02 21.80 12.54
N TYR A 100 26.53 23.02 12.30
CA TYR A 100 25.94 23.36 11.00
C TYR A 100 26.97 23.31 9.87
N ASN A 101 28.21 23.74 10.13
CA ASN A 101 29.28 23.72 9.13
C ASN A 101 29.69 22.29 8.76
N LEU A 102 29.78 21.38 9.74
CA LEU A 102 30.09 19.96 9.49
C LEU A 102 29.02 19.29 8.64
N VAL A 103 27.76 19.41 9.05
CA VAL A 103 26.63 18.74 8.38
C VAL A 103 26.46 19.30 6.96
N ASP A 104 26.52 20.63 6.79
CA ASP A 104 26.42 21.26 5.46
C ASP A 104 27.59 20.91 4.53
N LEU A 105 28.81 20.82 5.07
CA LEU A 105 29.98 20.42 4.30
C LEU A 105 29.83 18.99 3.74
N LEU A 106 29.40 18.05 4.58
CA LEU A 106 29.23 16.64 4.20
C LEU A 106 28.14 16.47 3.13
N ILE A 107 27.03 17.19 3.27
CA ILE A 107 25.95 17.20 2.27
C ILE A 107 26.45 17.76 0.93
N ARG A 108 27.14 18.91 0.95
CA ARG A 108 27.65 19.53 -0.29
C ARG A 108 28.64 18.65 -1.06
N HIS A 109 29.32 17.74 -0.39
CA HIS A 109 30.28 16.80 -0.99
C HIS A 109 29.69 15.40 -1.23
N GLY A 110 28.38 15.21 -1.00
CA GLY A 110 27.67 13.96 -1.28
C GLY A 110 27.90 12.84 -0.27
N HIS A 111 28.46 13.13 0.90
CA HIS A 111 28.68 12.18 1.99
C HIS A 111 27.50 12.18 2.98
N LEU A 112 26.33 11.77 2.47
CA LEU A 112 25.06 11.80 3.20
C LEU A 112 25.03 10.89 4.42
N ASP A 113 25.68 9.74 4.31
CA ASP A 113 25.87 8.76 5.38
C ASP A 113 26.58 9.39 6.59
N LEU A 114 27.72 10.03 6.34
CA LEU A 114 28.49 10.74 7.36
C LEU A 114 27.74 11.98 7.88
N ALA A 115 26.95 12.65 7.04
CA ALA A 115 26.13 13.79 7.45
C ALA A 115 25.05 13.38 8.45
N VAL A 116 24.38 12.24 8.22
CA VAL A 116 23.39 11.68 9.14
C VAL A 116 24.04 11.19 10.43
N GLU A 117 25.20 10.51 10.33
CA GLU A 117 25.96 10.09 11.50
C GLU A 117 26.37 11.29 12.37
N ALA A 118 26.95 12.34 11.76
CA ALA A 118 27.34 13.57 12.44
C ALA A 118 26.13 14.31 13.05
N TYR A 119 25.02 14.37 12.31
CA TYR A 119 23.75 14.92 12.79
C TYR A 119 23.31 14.22 14.08
N VAL A 120 23.22 12.88 14.07
CA VAL A 120 22.80 12.08 15.23
C VAL A 120 23.79 12.19 16.38
N ARG A 121 25.10 12.10 16.09
CA ARG A 121 26.16 12.04 17.11
C ARG A 121 26.27 13.30 17.95
N PHE A 122 26.06 14.47 17.34
CA PHE A 122 26.21 15.76 18.03
C PHE A 122 24.86 16.41 18.37
N TYR A 123 23.73 15.80 17.99
CA TYR A 123 22.37 16.34 18.14
C TYR A 123 22.04 16.84 19.55
N ASP A 124 22.28 15.99 20.56
CA ASP A 124 21.89 16.23 21.95
C ASP A 124 22.71 17.36 22.61
N GLY A 125 23.90 17.64 22.09
CA GLY A 125 24.78 18.69 22.60
C GLY A 125 24.32 20.10 22.21
N ILE A 126 23.62 20.23 21.09
CA ILE A 126 23.27 21.53 20.51
C ILE A 126 22.01 22.10 21.16
N PRO A 127 22.05 23.34 21.71
CA PRO A 127 20.90 23.96 22.35
C PRO A 127 19.67 24.03 21.45
N ASP A 128 18.50 23.68 21.99
CA ASP A 128 17.23 23.73 21.26
C ASP A 128 16.76 25.17 21.07
N THR A 129 17.26 25.81 20.01
CA THR A 129 16.92 27.17 19.61
C THR A 129 15.96 27.18 18.41
N GLU A 130 15.19 28.25 18.24
CA GLU A 130 14.37 28.47 17.02
C GLU A 130 15.22 28.40 15.73
N ARG A 131 16.50 28.77 15.83
CA ARG A 131 17.48 28.64 14.76
C ARG A 131 17.82 27.18 14.47
N LYS A 132 18.07 26.36 15.49
CA LYS A 132 18.25 24.90 15.38
C LYS A 132 17.05 24.26 14.70
N ARG A 133 15.83 24.48 15.22
CA ARG A 133 14.59 23.91 14.66
C ARG A 133 14.36 24.28 13.20
N ARG A 134 14.65 25.55 12.83
CA ARG A 134 14.57 26.01 11.45
C ARG A 134 15.59 25.32 10.56
N TYR A 135 16.85 25.27 10.99
CA TYR A 135 17.92 24.59 10.26
C TYR A 135 17.60 23.10 10.09
N GLU A 136 17.12 22.43 11.14
CA GLU A 136 16.73 21.02 11.13
C GLU A 136 15.55 20.74 10.22
N ARG A 137 14.57 21.63 10.14
CA ARG A 137 13.47 21.52 9.19
C ARG A 137 13.98 21.62 7.75
N ASP A 138 14.86 22.59 7.48
CA ASP A 138 15.42 22.81 6.14
C ASP A 138 16.36 21.65 5.74
N LEU A 139 17.15 21.16 6.69
CA LEU A 139 18.01 19.98 6.56
C LEU A 139 17.19 18.71 6.35
N ARG A 140 16.14 18.48 7.14
CA ARG A 140 15.23 17.34 6.97
C ARG A 140 14.56 17.36 5.60
N ALA A 141 14.15 18.54 5.12
CA ALA A 141 13.59 18.68 3.78
C ALA A 141 14.62 18.37 2.69
N ALA A 142 15.87 18.84 2.84
CA ALA A 142 16.97 18.56 1.92
C ALA A 142 17.39 17.09 1.93
N LEU A 143 17.56 16.49 3.12
CA LEU A 143 17.84 15.06 3.30
C LEU A 143 16.69 14.20 2.80
N GLN A 144 15.42 14.59 2.99
CA GLN A 144 14.30 13.86 2.40
C GLN A 144 14.29 13.99 0.87
N GLN A 145 14.71 15.12 0.32
CA GLN A 145 14.82 15.29 -1.12
C GLN A 145 15.98 14.49 -1.71
N GLU A 146 17.13 14.44 -1.02
CA GLU A 146 18.27 13.61 -1.39
C GLU A 146 18.03 12.12 -1.13
N VAL A 147 17.34 11.74 -0.05
CA VAL A 147 16.86 10.37 0.20
C VAL A 147 15.78 9.99 -0.80
N ARG A 148 14.95 10.90 -1.29
CA ARG A 148 14.03 10.58 -2.41
C ARG A 148 14.78 10.44 -3.74
N HIS A 149 15.88 11.18 -3.92
CA HIS A 149 16.78 11.04 -5.07
C HIS A 149 17.64 9.77 -4.98
N ALA A 150 18.08 9.40 -3.78
CA ALA A 150 18.88 8.24 -3.45
C ALA A 150 18.03 6.99 -3.26
N ALA A 151 16.75 7.10 -2.88
CA ALA A 151 15.72 6.05 -2.95
C ALA A 151 15.14 5.91 -4.37
N GLY A 152 15.62 6.73 -5.31
CA GLY A 152 15.75 6.32 -6.70
C GLY A 152 16.80 5.22 -6.91
N GLN A 153 17.55 4.84 -5.86
CA GLN A 153 18.41 3.67 -5.77
C GLN A 153 18.00 2.79 -4.57
N GLU A 154 17.88 1.50 -4.82
CA GLU A 154 17.46 0.48 -3.86
C GLU A 154 18.54 0.23 -2.79
N GLY A 155 18.19 0.19 -1.50
CA GLY A 155 19.13 -0.24 -0.45
C GLY A 155 18.60 -0.04 0.98
N GLY A 156 18.34 -1.14 1.69
CA GLY A 156 17.91 -1.14 3.10
C GLY A 156 19.02 -0.79 4.11
N VAL A 157 18.67 -0.69 5.39
CA VAL A 157 19.56 -0.43 6.54
C VAL A 157 19.97 -1.75 7.20
N ASP A 158 21.26 -1.92 7.54
CA ASP A 158 21.76 -3.04 8.35
C ASP A 158 22.29 -2.48 9.69
N PHE A 159 21.69 -2.89 10.80
CA PHE A 159 22.05 -2.41 12.15
C PHE A 159 23.27 -3.15 12.73
N GLY A 160 23.77 -4.19 12.05
CA GLY A 160 24.85 -5.04 12.53
C GLY A 160 24.44 -5.98 13.68
N PRO A 161 25.35 -6.87 14.09
CA PRO A 161 25.10 -7.78 15.20
C PRO A 161 25.09 -7.04 16.55
N PRO A 162 24.17 -7.39 17.47
CA PRO A 162 24.07 -6.74 18.77
C PRO A 162 25.24 -7.09 19.68
N ALA A 163 25.73 -6.12 20.44
CA ALA A 163 26.89 -6.29 21.33
C ALA A 163 26.64 -7.23 22.54
N ALA A 164 25.38 -7.43 22.94
CA ALA A 164 25.02 -8.04 24.24
C ALA A 164 24.26 -9.38 24.14
N SER A 165 23.98 -9.89 22.95
CA SER A 165 23.16 -11.10 22.77
C SER A 165 24.03 -12.34 22.57
N SER A 166 23.76 -13.42 23.32
CA SER A 166 24.54 -14.67 23.21
C SER A 166 24.21 -15.49 21.96
N HIS A 167 22.99 -15.36 21.43
CA HIS A 167 22.50 -16.07 20.24
C HIS A 167 21.49 -15.17 19.50
N PRO A 168 21.93 -14.06 18.87
CA PRO A 168 21.02 -13.17 18.17
C PRO A 168 20.42 -13.83 16.94
N LEU A 169 19.10 -13.73 16.77
CA LEU A 169 18.44 -14.05 15.51
C LEU A 169 18.82 -13.02 14.44
N LYS A 170 18.81 -13.43 13.18
CA LYS A 170 18.82 -12.54 12.03
C LYS A 170 17.39 -12.21 11.65
N VAL A 171 17.02 -10.95 11.75
CA VAL A 171 15.64 -10.48 11.52
C VAL A 171 15.65 -9.46 10.40
N ALA A 172 14.88 -9.70 9.34
CA ALA A 172 14.69 -8.70 8.30
C ALA A 172 13.30 -8.06 8.42
N PHE A 173 13.23 -6.73 8.47
CA PHE A 173 11.99 -5.99 8.28
C PHE A 173 11.86 -5.62 6.81
N VAL A 174 10.69 -5.86 6.23
CA VAL A 174 10.33 -5.51 4.86
C VAL A 174 9.14 -4.56 4.95
N CYS A 175 9.38 -3.32 4.56
CA CYS A 175 8.52 -2.19 4.87
C CYS A 175 8.18 -1.43 3.58
N GLY A 176 6.88 -1.37 3.26
CA GLY A 176 6.38 -0.58 2.12
C GLY A 176 6.40 0.93 2.37
N PRO A 177 5.85 1.74 1.45
CA PRO A 177 5.69 3.18 1.66
C PRO A 177 4.83 3.48 2.91
N ASP A 178 5.06 4.64 3.53
CA ASP A 178 4.30 5.15 4.70
C ASP A 178 4.45 4.33 6.00
N THR A 179 5.52 3.55 6.14
CA THR A 179 5.84 2.74 7.33
C THR A 179 6.86 3.38 8.28
N ALA A 180 7.18 4.67 8.11
CA ALA A 180 8.23 5.36 8.88
C ALA A 180 8.02 5.37 10.41
N PHE A 181 6.84 4.99 10.90
CA PHE A 181 6.57 4.84 12.34
C PHE A 181 7.16 3.55 12.95
N ILE A 182 7.54 2.56 12.13
CA ILE A 182 8.06 1.28 12.64
C ILE A 182 9.52 1.36 13.08
N THR A 183 10.25 2.42 12.69
CA THR A 183 11.69 2.56 12.95
C THR A 183 12.05 2.42 14.44
N ASP A 184 11.18 2.89 15.34
CA ASP A 184 11.39 2.74 16.79
C ASP A 184 11.41 1.26 17.20
N LEU A 185 10.52 0.43 16.63
CA LEU A 185 10.50 -1.01 16.90
C LEU A 185 11.74 -1.70 16.31
N GLU A 186 12.13 -1.35 15.07
CA GLU A 186 13.33 -1.89 14.42
C GLU A 186 14.58 -1.65 15.28
N GLN A 187 14.75 -0.43 15.78
CA GLN A 187 15.88 -0.05 16.63
C GLN A 187 15.87 -0.79 17.97
N GLN A 188 14.71 -0.96 18.60
CA GLN A 188 14.62 -1.69 19.87
C GLN A 188 14.90 -3.19 19.70
N ILE A 189 14.42 -3.79 18.60
CA ILE A 189 14.71 -5.19 18.27
C ILE A 189 16.19 -5.37 17.89
N ALA A 190 16.80 -4.39 17.21
CA ALA A 190 18.23 -4.39 16.86
C ALA A 190 19.16 -4.41 18.08
N ARG A 191 18.69 -4.00 19.26
CA ARG A 191 19.45 -4.12 20.52
C ARG A 191 19.61 -5.57 20.98
N ARG A 192 18.73 -6.48 20.52
CA ARG A 192 18.65 -7.89 20.94
C ARG A 192 19.01 -8.87 19.83
N HIS A 193 18.80 -8.47 18.57
CA HIS A 193 18.95 -9.29 17.37
C HIS A 193 19.72 -8.55 16.27
N HIS A 194 20.25 -9.29 15.28
CA HIS A 194 20.87 -8.68 14.10
C HIS A 194 19.74 -8.30 13.13
N VAL A 195 19.49 -7.00 12.95
CA VAL A 195 18.37 -6.50 12.15
C VAL A 195 18.84 -5.91 10.82
N ARG A 196 18.11 -6.24 9.74
CA ARG A 196 18.13 -5.53 8.46
C ARG A 196 16.74 -4.96 8.14
N ALA A 197 16.62 -3.69 7.81
CA ALA A 197 15.35 -3.06 7.46
C ALA A 197 15.36 -2.62 5.99
N LEU A 198 14.47 -3.19 5.18
CA LEU A 198 14.32 -2.88 3.77
C LEU A 198 13.07 -2.01 3.56
N HIS A 199 13.26 -0.71 3.37
CA HIS A 199 12.18 0.22 3.04
C HIS A 199 12.10 0.39 1.52
N VAL A 200 10.99 -0.08 0.93
CA VAL A 200 10.83 -0.15 -0.53
C VAL A 200 9.60 0.63 -1.01
N PRO A 201 9.63 1.18 -2.23
CA PRO A 201 8.47 1.80 -2.84
C PRO A 201 7.38 0.76 -3.18
N GLN A 202 6.16 1.24 -3.47
CA GLN A 202 4.97 0.41 -3.70
C GLN A 202 5.07 -0.59 -4.89
N LYS A 203 6.05 -0.40 -5.78
CA LYS A 203 6.48 -1.36 -6.80
C LYS A 203 7.96 -1.64 -6.57
N ALA A 204 8.28 -2.66 -5.80
CA ALA A 204 9.65 -3.04 -5.52
C ALA A 204 10.10 -4.17 -6.46
N ASP A 205 11.38 -4.19 -6.84
CA ASP A 205 12.01 -5.43 -7.27
C ASP A 205 11.92 -6.45 -6.12
N LEU A 206 11.57 -7.69 -6.45
CA LEU A 206 11.48 -8.76 -5.47
C LEU A 206 12.87 -9.35 -5.16
N GLY A 207 13.89 -9.07 -5.99
CA GLY A 207 15.27 -9.51 -5.78
C GLY A 207 15.81 -9.16 -4.39
N PRO A 208 15.84 -7.87 -3.99
CA PRO A 208 16.29 -7.47 -2.66
C PRO A 208 15.51 -8.12 -1.50
N ILE A 209 14.24 -8.45 -1.72
CA ILE A 209 13.40 -9.13 -0.72
C ILE A 209 13.82 -10.61 -0.59
N GLN A 210 14.09 -11.29 -1.72
CA GLN A 210 14.64 -12.65 -1.70
C GLN A 210 16.00 -12.68 -1.00
N ASP A 211 16.87 -11.70 -1.26
CA ASP A 211 18.20 -11.63 -0.64
C ASP A 211 18.15 -11.51 0.89
N VAL A 212 17.23 -10.69 1.42
CA VAL A 212 17.05 -10.60 2.88
C VAL A 212 16.35 -11.85 3.44
N MET A 213 15.46 -12.48 2.68
CA MET A 213 14.84 -13.75 3.07
C MET A 213 15.86 -14.88 3.19
N ASP A 214 16.82 -14.96 2.27
CA ASP A 214 17.87 -15.98 2.28
C ASP A 214 18.89 -15.77 3.40
N TRP A 215 19.05 -14.52 3.85
CA TRP A 215 19.94 -14.17 4.94
C TRP A 215 19.31 -14.36 6.34
N ALA A 216 18.02 -14.06 6.49
CA ALA A 216 17.35 -13.96 7.78
C ALA A 216 16.91 -15.31 8.37
N ASP A 217 16.77 -15.38 9.69
CA ASP A 217 16.01 -16.44 10.36
C ASP A 217 14.50 -16.13 10.31
N VAL A 218 14.14 -14.85 10.45
CA VAL A 218 12.77 -14.35 10.39
C VAL A 218 12.68 -13.13 9.48
N VAL A 219 11.70 -13.11 8.58
CA VAL A 219 11.33 -11.93 7.79
C VAL A 219 9.96 -11.41 8.23
N TRP A 220 9.95 -10.14 8.62
CA TRP A 220 8.79 -9.39 9.05
C TRP A 220 8.28 -8.49 7.93
N PHE A 221 7.12 -8.79 7.38
CA PHE A 221 6.39 -7.90 6.49
C PHE A 221 5.53 -6.96 7.32
N GLU A 222 5.87 -5.67 7.29
CA GLU A 222 5.01 -4.63 7.86
C GLU A 222 3.95 -4.27 6.82
N TRP A 223 2.68 -4.58 7.15
CA TRP A 223 1.47 -4.54 6.31
C TRP A 223 1.17 -5.82 5.53
N CYS A 224 -0.13 -6.10 5.40
CA CYS A 224 -0.68 -7.11 4.49
C CYS A 224 -1.12 -6.43 3.18
N ASP A 225 -0.16 -6.16 2.29
CA ASP A 225 -0.37 -5.35 1.09
C ASP A 225 0.17 -6.02 -0.19
N ALA A 226 0.30 -5.23 -1.26
CA ALA A 226 0.80 -5.70 -2.54
C ALA A 226 2.18 -6.36 -2.44
N LEU A 227 3.05 -5.88 -1.56
CA LEU A 227 4.40 -6.39 -1.39
C LEU A 227 4.38 -7.83 -0.86
N LEU A 228 3.61 -8.08 0.21
CA LEU A 228 3.42 -9.43 0.74
C LEU A 228 2.67 -10.34 -0.24
N ILE A 229 1.67 -9.81 -0.95
CA ILE A 229 0.92 -10.55 -1.96
C ILE A 229 1.86 -11.05 -3.06
N GLU A 230 2.74 -10.19 -3.56
CA GLU A 230 3.71 -10.57 -4.58
C GLU A 230 4.78 -11.51 -4.04
N ALA A 231 5.35 -11.20 -2.86
CA ALA A 231 6.33 -12.05 -2.19
C ALA A 231 5.81 -13.47 -1.99
N SER A 232 4.60 -13.62 -1.42
CA SER A 232 4.00 -14.93 -1.13
C SER A 232 3.68 -15.78 -2.37
N ARG A 233 3.69 -15.19 -3.58
CA ARG A 233 3.39 -15.89 -4.83
C ARG A 233 4.62 -16.20 -5.67
N LYS A 234 5.66 -15.38 -5.55
CA LYS A 234 6.81 -15.37 -6.47
C LYS A 234 8.13 -15.70 -5.78
N LEU A 235 8.26 -15.45 -4.49
CA LEU A 235 9.50 -15.70 -3.76
C LEU A 235 9.56 -17.12 -3.19
N THR A 236 10.77 -17.62 -3.03
CA THR A 236 11.04 -18.89 -2.36
C THR A 236 11.12 -18.63 -0.86
N LYS A 237 10.33 -19.36 -0.09
CA LYS A 237 10.35 -19.27 1.38
C LYS A 237 11.59 -19.97 1.96
N THR A 238 12.59 -19.18 2.35
CA THR A 238 13.86 -19.66 2.93
C THR A 238 14.00 -19.36 4.43
N SER A 239 13.11 -18.53 4.96
CA SER A 239 13.06 -18.08 6.35
C SER A 239 11.63 -18.12 6.88
N ALA A 240 11.48 -18.00 8.20
CA ALA A 240 10.15 -17.90 8.77
C ALA A 240 9.56 -16.51 8.50
N VAL A 241 8.28 -16.44 8.13
CA VAL A 241 7.63 -15.21 7.67
C VAL A 241 6.56 -14.78 8.66
N VAL A 242 6.72 -13.56 9.17
CA VAL A 242 5.72 -12.87 9.99
C VAL A 242 5.13 -11.73 9.17
N CYS A 243 3.81 -11.57 9.21
CA CYS A 243 3.13 -10.40 8.68
C CYS A 243 2.41 -9.66 9.79
N ARG A 244 2.56 -8.33 9.86
CA ARG A 244 1.72 -7.50 10.72
C ARG A 244 0.63 -6.79 9.92
N LEU A 245 -0.62 -6.95 10.36
CA LEU A 245 -1.79 -6.31 9.77
C LEU A 245 -2.36 -5.26 10.73
N HIS A 246 -2.56 -4.04 10.23
CA HIS A 246 -2.96 -2.89 11.05
C HIS A 246 -4.47 -2.65 11.11
N SER A 247 -5.17 -2.44 10.00
CA SER A 247 -6.63 -2.22 10.04
C SER A 247 -7.29 -2.27 8.67
N TYR A 248 -6.84 -1.40 7.76
CA TYR A 248 -7.49 -1.23 6.47
C TYR A 248 -7.36 -2.50 5.63
N GLU A 249 -6.28 -3.24 5.80
CA GLU A 249 -6.03 -4.48 5.09
C GLU A 249 -7.07 -5.55 5.45
N ALA A 250 -7.49 -5.65 6.72
CA ALA A 250 -8.57 -6.57 7.11
C ALA A 250 -9.92 -6.17 6.49
N LEU A 251 -10.09 -4.92 6.08
CA LEU A 251 -11.28 -4.37 5.41
C LEU A 251 -11.13 -4.24 3.89
N SER A 252 -9.95 -4.57 3.33
CA SER A 252 -9.68 -4.65 1.90
C SER A 252 -9.60 -6.10 1.45
N ASP A 253 -9.46 -6.36 0.16
CA ASP A 253 -9.34 -7.73 -0.34
C ASP A 253 -7.90 -8.28 -0.25
N ALA A 254 -6.95 -7.48 0.24
CA ALA A 254 -5.53 -7.84 0.32
C ALA A 254 -5.28 -9.20 1.00
N PRO A 255 -5.88 -9.52 2.16
CA PRO A 255 -5.74 -10.83 2.77
C PRO A 255 -6.21 -11.99 1.88
N GLY A 256 -7.19 -11.78 1.00
CA GLY A 256 -7.69 -12.82 0.10
C GLY A 256 -6.70 -13.19 -1.02
N TYR A 257 -5.67 -12.37 -1.22
CA TYR A 257 -4.67 -12.54 -2.27
C TYR A 257 -3.36 -13.18 -1.79
N VAL A 258 -3.09 -13.15 -0.48
CA VAL A 258 -1.88 -13.72 0.12
C VAL A 258 -1.95 -15.24 0.10
N GLN A 259 -0.85 -15.91 -0.26
CA GLN A 259 -0.74 -17.36 -0.07
C GLN A 259 -0.42 -17.63 1.41
N TRP A 260 -1.44 -17.85 2.24
CA TRP A 260 -1.26 -17.89 3.70
C TRP A 260 -0.32 -18.98 4.23
N ASP A 261 -0.05 -20.05 3.48
CA ASP A 261 0.98 -21.05 3.85
C ASP A 261 2.41 -20.48 3.81
N PHE A 262 2.60 -19.39 3.06
CA PHE A 262 3.85 -18.65 3.03
C PHE A 262 4.10 -17.93 4.36
N VAL A 263 3.05 -17.53 5.08
CA VAL A 263 3.13 -16.74 6.32
C VAL A 263 2.99 -17.65 7.53
N ASP A 264 4.04 -17.76 8.35
CA ASP A 264 4.01 -18.60 9.56
C ASP A 264 3.17 -17.97 10.66
N THR A 265 3.23 -16.65 10.81
CA THR A 265 2.40 -15.93 11.79
C THR A 265 1.88 -14.60 11.27
N LEU A 266 0.58 -14.40 11.42
CA LEU A 266 -0.12 -13.14 11.21
C LEU A 266 -0.36 -12.43 12.56
N VAL A 267 0.20 -11.23 12.70
CA VAL A 267 0.05 -10.36 13.87
C VAL A 267 -1.02 -9.31 13.60
N LEU A 268 -2.05 -9.28 14.43
CA LEU A 268 -3.11 -8.26 14.41
C LEU A 268 -2.86 -7.25 15.52
N VAL A 269 -3.22 -5.98 15.30
CA VAL A 269 -3.01 -4.94 16.32
C VAL A 269 -4.14 -4.83 17.35
N ALA A 270 -5.28 -5.48 17.13
CA ALA A 270 -6.39 -5.49 18.08
C ALA A 270 -7.29 -6.73 17.99
N PRO A 271 -7.98 -7.12 19.08
CA PRO A 271 -8.77 -8.35 19.10
C PRO A 271 -9.98 -8.31 18.17
N HIS A 272 -10.68 -7.17 18.06
CA HIS A 272 -11.80 -7.04 17.12
C HIS A 272 -11.38 -7.15 15.64
N MET A 273 -10.12 -6.83 15.31
CA MET A 273 -9.58 -7.06 13.96
C MET A 273 -9.58 -8.54 13.61
N HIS A 274 -9.36 -9.42 14.60
CA HIS A 274 -9.41 -10.85 14.40
C HIS A 274 -10.81 -11.33 13.99
N ARG A 275 -11.85 -10.80 14.63
CA ARG A 275 -13.24 -11.10 14.31
C ARG A 275 -13.59 -10.64 12.89
N ILE A 276 -13.21 -9.41 12.53
CA ILE A 276 -13.45 -8.87 11.18
C ILE A 276 -12.70 -9.69 10.13
N LEU A 277 -11.42 -9.99 10.37
CA LEU A 277 -10.60 -10.77 9.46
C LEU A 277 -11.20 -12.16 9.24
N THR A 278 -11.59 -12.86 10.31
CA THR A 278 -12.16 -14.22 10.21
C THR A 278 -13.53 -14.23 9.56
N GLN A 279 -14.35 -13.19 9.77
CA GLN A 279 -15.64 -13.03 9.08
C GLN A 279 -15.46 -12.80 7.57
N ARG A 280 -14.49 -11.98 7.17
CA ARG A 280 -14.23 -11.67 5.75
C ARG A 280 -13.43 -12.76 5.04
N PHE A 281 -12.54 -13.45 5.76
CA PHE A 281 -11.67 -14.51 5.24
C PHE A 281 -11.77 -15.79 6.10
N PRO A 282 -12.91 -16.51 6.05
CA PRO A 282 -13.13 -17.69 6.88
C PRO A 282 -12.07 -18.78 6.64
N GLY A 283 -11.48 -19.27 7.73
CA GLY A 283 -10.50 -20.35 7.71
C GLY A 283 -9.05 -19.93 7.53
N ILE A 284 -8.75 -18.62 7.55
CA ILE A 284 -7.38 -18.09 7.56
C ILE A 284 -6.53 -18.66 8.71
N GLU A 285 -7.13 -18.85 9.89
CA GLU A 285 -6.49 -19.44 11.08
C GLU A 285 -6.05 -20.91 10.88
N ARG A 286 -6.56 -21.59 9.85
CA ARG A 286 -6.13 -22.96 9.50
C ARG A 286 -4.87 -22.99 8.64
N ARG A 287 -4.46 -21.84 8.11
CA ARG A 287 -3.37 -21.69 7.14
C ARG A 287 -2.18 -20.94 7.71
N THR A 288 -2.40 -20.06 8.68
CA THR A 288 -1.36 -19.31 9.40
C THR A 288 -1.73 -19.19 10.87
N HIS A 289 -0.73 -19.09 11.75
CA HIS A 289 -0.98 -18.79 13.16
C HIS A 289 -1.37 -17.32 13.31
N VAL A 290 -2.47 -17.03 14.02
CA VAL A 290 -2.93 -15.65 14.24
C VAL A 290 -2.72 -15.26 15.70
N THR A 291 -2.08 -14.12 15.93
CA THR A 291 -1.87 -13.55 17.27
C THR A 291 -2.17 -12.06 17.29
N VAL A 292 -2.44 -11.49 18.47
CA VAL A 292 -2.76 -10.07 18.62
C VAL A 292 -1.66 -9.39 19.41
N ILE A 293 -0.89 -8.48 18.79
CA ILE A 293 0.10 -7.63 19.47
C ILE A 293 -0.25 -6.16 19.20
N PRO A 294 -0.78 -5.43 20.20
CA PRO A 294 -1.15 -4.04 20.05
C PRO A 294 0.08 -3.17 19.82
N ASN A 295 -0.17 -1.99 19.25
CA ASN A 295 0.87 -0.97 19.17
C ASN A 295 1.25 -0.47 20.56
N GLY A 296 2.51 -0.07 20.70
CA GLY A 296 3.08 0.49 21.92
C GLY A 296 3.18 2.01 21.84
N VAL A 297 3.12 2.65 23.00
CA VAL A 297 3.31 4.08 23.20
C VAL A 297 4.61 4.30 23.96
N ASP A 298 5.45 5.20 23.45
CA ASP A 298 6.66 5.62 24.15
C ASP A 298 6.28 6.55 25.32
N LEU A 299 6.31 5.97 26.52
CA LEU A 299 5.96 6.63 27.76
C LEU A 299 6.97 7.71 28.20
N VAL A 300 8.19 7.71 27.64
CA VAL A 300 9.22 8.72 27.85
C VAL A 300 8.93 9.94 26.98
N ARG A 301 8.57 9.72 25.70
CA ARG A 301 8.15 10.80 24.78
C ARG A 301 6.87 11.50 25.22
N TYR A 302 5.97 10.77 25.89
CA TYR A 302 4.70 11.30 26.42
C TYR A 302 4.70 11.29 27.96
N PRO A 303 5.42 12.24 28.61
CA PRO A 303 5.45 12.33 30.06
C PRO A 303 4.07 12.62 30.64
N PHE A 304 3.79 11.99 31.78
CA PHE A 304 2.54 12.15 32.50
C PHE A 304 2.39 13.57 33.07
N LYS A 305 1.19 14.13 32.98
CA LYS A 305 0.81 15.37 33.65
C LYS A 305 -0.60 15.25 34.22
N GLN A 306 -0.76 15.57 35.50
CA GLN A 306 -2.07 15.62 36.13
C GLN A 306 -2.91 16.74 35.49
N ARG A 307 -4.15 16.41 35.10
CA ARG A 307 -5.11 17.35 34.51
C ARG A 307 -6.34 17.51 35.40
N ALA A 308 -7.11 18.54 35.10
CA ALA A 308 -8.44 18.80 35.63
C ALA A 308 -9.37 19.12 34.45
N PRO A 309 -10.71 19.10 34.65
CA PRO A 309 -11.64 19.57 33.64
C PRO A 309 -11.29 20.99 33.16
N GLY A 310 -11.39 21.23 31.85
CA GLY A 310 -11.11 22.51 31.21
C GLY A 310 -11.90 22.70 29.92
N PHE A 311 -11.46 23.58 29.02
CA PHE A 311 -12.24 23.98 27.84
C PHE A 311 -11.61 23.61 26.50
N ASP A 312 -10.37 23.13 26.51
CA ASP A 312 -9.61 22.85 25.30
C ASP A 312 -9.61 21.35 24.98
N LEU A 313 -10.27 21.01 23.87
CA LEU A 313 -10.34 19.67 23.31
C LEU A 313 -9.33 19.54 22.17
N ALA A 314 -8.63 18.43 22.11
CA ALA A 314 -7.71 18.08 21.06
C ALA A 314 -8.32 17.07 20.08
N TYR A 315 -8.05 17.24 18.81
CA TYR A 315 -8.22 16.24 17.76
C TYR A 315 -6.88 16.05 17.07
N VAL A 316 -6.44 14.80 16.91
CA VAL A 316 -5.15 14.44 16.30
C VAL A 316 -5.37 13.46 15.16
N GLY A 317 -4.91 13.82 13.96
CA GLY A 317 -4.90 12.96 12.79
C GLY A 317 -5.52 13.58 11.54
N TYR A 318 -5.49 12.85 10.43
CA TYR A 318 -6.12 13.30 9.18
C TYR A 318 -7.63 13.51 9.29
N ILE A 319 -8.20 14.33 8.43
CA ILE A 319 -9.66 14.52 8.33
C ILE A 319 -10.14 13.82 7.06
N ASN A 320 -10.87 12.72 7.24
CA ASN A 320 -11.41 11.88 6.17
C ASN A 320 -12.68 11.13 6.63
N HIS A 321 -13.27 10.33 5.75
CA HIS A 321 -14.50 9.57 6.02
C HIS A 321 -14.43 8.66 7.26
N LYS A 322 -13.27 8.05 7.55
CA LYS A 322 -13.09 7.12 8.68
C LYS A 322 -13.15 7.83 10.02
N LYS A 323 -12.74 9.10 10.07
CA LYS A 323 -12.68 9.90 11.31
C LYS A 323 -14.00 10.60 11.66
N ASN A 324 -15.01 10.48 10.79
CA ASN A 324 -16.36 11.02 10.97
C ASN A 324 -16.41 12.51 11.38
N PRO A 325 -15.88 13.42 10.55
CA PRO A 325 -15.88 14.85 10.85
C PRO A 325 -17.28 15.45 11.06
N ALA A 326 -18.32 14.84 10.48
CA ALA A 326 -19.71 15.26 10.66
C ALA A 326 -20.16 15.14 12.12
N LEU A 327 -19.92 13.98 12.76
CA LEU A 327 -20.25 13.78 14.16
C LEU A 327 -19.45 14.71 15.08
N LEU A 328 -18.18 14.97 14.76
CA LEU A 328 -17.33 15.90 15.52
C LEU A 328 -17.90 17.31 15.56
N LEU A 329 -18.30 17.86 14.42
CA LEU A 329 -18.87 19.19 14.36
C LEU A 329 -20.25 19.27 15.05
N GLN A 330 -21.07 18.22 14.97
CA GLN A 330 -22.34 18.14 15.71
C GLN A 330 -22.11 18.09 17.23
N CYS A 331 -21.13 17.31 17.68
CA CYS A 331 -20.72 17.22 19.07
C CYS A 331 -20.21 18.56 19.59
N MET A 332 -19.33 19.23 18.83
CA MET A 332 -18.83 20.56 19.19
C MET A 332 -19.92 21.62 19.22
N HIS A 333 -20.84 21.61 18.24
CA HIS A 333 -21.98 22.53 18.25
C HIS A 333 -22.83 22.36 19.51
N ALA A 334 -23.21 21.12 19.86
CA ALA A 334 -24.00 20.87 21.06
C ALA A 334 -23.28 21.28 22.35
N LEU A 335 -21.96 21.07 22.43
CA LEU A 335 -21.15 21.45 23.59
C LEU A 335 -21.05 22.98 23.74
N VAL A 336 -20.79 23.70 22.64
CA VAL A 336 -20.66 25.16 22.61
C VAL A 336 -21.99 25.86 22.90
N GLN A 337 -23.12 25.26 22.51
CA GLN A 337 -24.45 25.78 22.86
C GLN A 337 -24.71 25.77 24.38
N GLN A 338 -24.03 24.89 25.14
CA GLN A 338 -24.14 24.87 26.60
C GLN A 338 -23.10 25.76 27.29
N ASP A 339 -21.89 25.83 26.76
CA ASP A 339 -20.84 26.72 27.26
C ASP A 339 -19.92 27.16 26.12
N ALA A 340 -19.96 28.45 25.79
CA ALA A 340 -19.21 29.02 24.69
C ALA A 340 -17.69 29.07 24.93
N ARG A 341 -17.18 28.67 26.10
CA ARG A 341 -15.73 28.64 26.35
C ARG A 341 -15.02 27.49 25.63
N TYR A 342 -15.74 26.43 25.27
CA TYR A 342 -15.13 25.26 24.66
C TYR A 342 -14.50 25.54 23.29
N ARG A 343 -13.32 24.94 23.07
CA ARG A 343 -12.53 25.04 21.85
C ARG A 343 -12.03 23.67 21.41
N LEU A 344 -12.17 23.39 20.12
CA LEU A 344 -11.58 22.24 19.45
C LEU A 344 -10.31 22.67 18.72
N HIS A 345 -9.17 22.09 19.11
CA HIS A 345 -7.88 22.26 18.47
C HIS A 345 -7.58 21.05 17.61
N VAL A 346 -7.40 21.29 16.30
CA VAL A 346 -7.26 20.24 15.29
C VAL A 346 -5.82 20.21 14.80
N ALA A 347 -5.06 19.21 15.26
CA ALA A 347 -3.76 18.83 14.72
C ALA A 347 -3.99 17.81 13.60
N GLY A 348 -4.29 18.31 12.40
CA GLY A 348 -4.69 17.49 11.26
C GLY A 348 -4.88 18.29 9.97
N VAL A 349 -4.84 17.60 8.85
CA VAL A 349 -5.13 18.15 7.51
C VAL A 349 -6.22 17.34 6.81
N HIS A 350 -6.96 17.98 5.92
CA HIS A 350 -7.93 17.31 5.06
C HIS A 350 -7.21 16.43 4.04
N GLN A 351 -7.60 15.15 3.96
CA GLN A 351 -7.08 14.24 2.93
C GLN A 351 -7.93 14.22 1.67
N GLU A 352 -9.15 14.76 1.74
CA GLU A 352 -10.11 14.69 0.64
C GLU A 352 -10.89 16.00 0.50
N PRO A 353 -10.91 16.62 -0.70
CA PRO A 353 -11.54 17.92 -0.92
C PRO A 353 -13.03 17.97 -0.55
N ARG A 354 -13.77 16.86 -0.71
CA ARG A 354 -15.20 16.78 -0.35
C ARG A 354 -15.43 17.06 1.14
N TYR A 355 -14.56 16.53 1.99
CA TYR A 355 -14.66 16.73 3.44
C TYR A 355 -14.18 18.11 3.86
N GLU A 356 -13.22 18.71 3.17
CA GLU A 356 -12.82 20.09 3.40
C GLU A 356 -13.97 21.08 3.10
N VAL A 357 -14.63 20.92 1.94
CA VAL A 357 -15.81 21.72 1.58
C VAL A 357 -16.92 21.57 2.61
N TYR A 358 -17.22 20.32 3.00
CA TYR A 358 -18.23 20.04 4.03
C TYR A 358 -17.85 20.67 5.38
N TRP A 359 -16.61 20.49 5.84
CA TRP A 359 -16.12 21.02 7.10
C TRP A 359 -16.26 22.54 7.16
N ASN A 360 -15.75 23.24 6.15
CA ASN A 360 -15.80 24.71 6.08
C ASN A 360 -17.24 25.23 6.04
N HIS A 361 -18.12 24.57 5.29
CA HIS A 361 -19.53 24.91 5.26
C HIS A 361 -20.19 24.72 6.63
N MET A 362 -19.97 23.57 7.27
CA MET A 362 -20.61 23.22 8.53
C MET A 362 -20.08 24.03 9.71
N VAL A 363 -18.78 24.32 9.77
CA VAL A 363 -18.21 25.21 10.79
C VAL A 363 -18.91 26.57 10.74
N LYS A 364 -19.14 27.13 9.55
CA LYS A 364 -19.88 28.38 9.38
C LYS A 364 -21.37 28.23 9.70
N ALA A 365 -22.02 27.19 9.17
CA ALA A 365 -23.46 26.98 9.36
C ALA A 365 -23.84 26.74 10.83
N LEU A 366 -22.94 26.15 11.62
CA LEU A 366 -23.12 25.87 13.04
C LEU A 366 -22.59 26.97 13.97
N GLY A 367 -22.02 28.06 13.43
CA GLY A 367 -21.46 29.17 14.21
C GLY A 367 -20.22 28.79 15.02
N LEU A 368 -19.37 27.90 14.49
CA LEU A 368 -18.21 27.32 15.17
C LEU A 368 -16.88 27.99 14.81
N GLU A 369 -16.88 29.07 14.03
CA GLU A 369 -15.66 29.70 13.50
C GLU A 369 -14.66 30.13 14.57
N GLN A 370 -15.14 30.52 15.76
CA GLN A 370 -14.28 30.93 16.88
C GLN A 370 -13.93 29.77 17.84
N HIS A 371 -14.55 28.61 17.63
CA HIS A 371 -14.45 27.42 18.48
C HIS A 371 -13.62 26.31 17.84
N VAL A 372 -13.43 26.31 16.52
CA VAL A 372 -12.64 25.30 15.80
C VAL A 372 -11.34 25.93 15.30
N ILE A 373 -10.20 25.48 15.82
CA ILE A 373 -8.88 26.02 15.54
C ILE A 373 -8.05 24.97 14.80
N MET A 374 -7.76 25.25 13.53
CA MET A 374 -6.93 24.40 12.67
C MET A 374 -5.45 24.71 12.88
N HIS A 375 -4.67 23.74 13.37
CA HIS A 375 -3.21 23.86 13.52
C HIS A 375 -2.43 23.29 12.33
N GLY A 376 -3.13 22.62 11.40
CA GLY A 376 -2.51 21.89 10.30
C GLY A 376 -1.81 20.62 10.79
N TRP A 377 -0.84 20.13 10.02
CA TRP A 377 -0.03 18.98 10.44
C TRP A 377 0.93 19.37 11.55
N VAL A 378 1.00 18.56 12.60
CA VAL A 378 1.83 18.79 13.79
C VAL A 378 2.76 17.60 13.97
N ASP A 379 4.07 17.85 13.96
CA ASP A 379 5.07 16.79 14.14
C ASP A 379 5.31 16.46 15.63
N ASP A 380 5.27 17.47 16.51
CA ASP A 380 5.39 17.30 17.96
C ASP A 380 4.02 17.29 18.63
N VAL A 381 3.36 16.12 18.56
CA VAL A 381 2.07 15.88 19.20
C VAL A 381 2.16 16.02 20.73
N ALA A 382 3.29 15.66 21.34
CA ALA A 382 3.47 15.75 22.78
C ALA A 382 3.41 17.21 23.27
N ALA A 383 4.07 18.13 22.55
CA ALA A 383 3.99 19.57 22.82
C ALA A 383 2.59 20.12 22.53
N PHE A 384 1.94 19.71 21.45
CA PHE A 384 0.58 20.16 21.11
C PHE A 384 -0.47 19.79 22.17
N LEU A 385 -0.29 18.64 22.81
CA LEU A 385 -1.16 18.14 23.88
C LEU A 385 -0.89 18.82 25.24
N GLU A 386 0.14 19.66 25.37
CA GLU A 386 0.64 20.12 26.67
C GLU A 386 -0.36 20.94 27.49
N ASP A 387 -1.25 21.66 26.82
CA ASP A 387 -2.27 22.58 27.34
C ASP A 387 -3.71 22.07 27.11
N LYS A 388 -3.88 20.82 26.67
CA LYS A 388 -5.19 20.25 26.33
C LYS A 388 -5.79 19.46 27.49
N HIS A 389 -7.12 19.41 27.53
CA HIS A 389 -7.90 18.80 28.61
C HIS A 389 -8.67 17.57 28.17
N TYR A 390 -9.09 17.50 26.91
CA TYR A 390 -9.74 16.31 26.36
C TYR A 390 -9.08 15.94 25.05
N LEU A 391 -9.11 14.67 24.69
CA LEU A 391 -8.89 14.25 23.32
C LEU A 391 -10.15 13.60 22.80
N VAL A 392 -10.64 14.10 21.66
CA VAL A 392 -11.86 13.61 21.02
C VAL A 392 -11.52 12.72 19.84
N SER A 393 -12.16 11.56 19.80
CA SER A 393 -12.18 10.70 18.62
C SER A 393 -13.61 10.37 18.25
N THR A 394 -14.00 10.75 17.03
CA THR A 394 -15.34 10.47 16.48
C THR A 394 -15.34 9.35 15.47
N SER A 395 -14.20 8.66 15.30
CA SER A 395 -13.98 7.70 14.24
C SER A 395 -15.10 6.66 14.13
N VAL A 396 -15.43 6.34 12.88
CA VAL A 396 -16.32 5.22 12.53
C VAL A 396 -15.66 3.89 12.89
N HIS A 397 -14.32 3.85 12.80
CA HIS A 397 -13.52 2.66 13.08
C HIS A 397 -12.05 3.02 13.36
N GLU A 398 -11.45 2.38 14.36
CA GLU A 398 -10.01 2.38 14.62
C GLU A 398 -9.55 0.96 14.96
N SER A 399 -8.30 0.63 14.63
CA SER A 399 -7.66 -0.57 15.18
C SER A 399 -6.87 -0.30 16.46
N PHE A 400 -6.27 0.88 16.62
CA PHE A 400 -5.51 1.24 17.83
C PHE A 400 -5.62 2.70 18.25
N GLY A 401 -5.74 3.65 17.31
CA GLY A 401 -5.87 5.08 17.61
C GLY A 401 -4.70 5.68 18.40
N TYR A 402 -3.51 5.81 17.78
CA TYR A 402 -2.30 6.36 18.44
C TYR A 402 -2.55 7.65 19.22
N GLY A 403 -3.19 8.66 18.60
CA GLY A 403 -3.48 9.92 19.28
C GLY A 403 -4.31 9.77 20.57
N ILE A 404 -5.16 8.74 20.65
CA ILE A 404 -5.93 8.38 21.85
C ILE A 404 -4.99 7.91 22.95
N ALA A 405 -4.18 6.89 22.66
CA ALA A 405 -3.27 6.31 23.63
C ALA A 405 -2.18 7.31 24.08
N GLU A 406 -1.67 8.13 23.16
CA GLU A 406 -0.70 9.21 23.45
C GLU A 406 -1.27 10.28 24.38
N ALA A 407 -2.52 10.71 24.16
CA ALA A 407 -3.19 11.66 25.04
C ALA A 407 -3.46 11.06 26.42
N MET A 408 -3.93 9.81 26.48
CA MET A 408 -4.10 9.08 27.74
C MET A 408 -2.77 8.96 28.50
N ALA A 409 -1.65 8.72 27.80
CA ALA A 409 -0.31 8.67 28.39
C ALA A 409 0.09 10.02 29.02
N ARG A 410 -0.38 11.15 28.48
CA ARG A 410 -0.18 12.49 29.09
C ARG A 410 -1.21 12.84 30.16
N GLY A 411 -2.07 11.90 30.56
CA GLY A 411 -3.11 12.11 31.57
C GLY A 411 -4.34 12.88 31.06
N ILE A 412 -4.52 12.99 29.74
CA ILE A 412 -5.67 13.66 29.11
C ILE A 412 -6.85 12.69 29.03
N LYS A 413 -8.05 13.17 29.39
CA LYS A 413 -9.29 12.38 29.28
C LYS A 413 -9.63 12.12 27.81
N PRO A 414 -9.68 10.86 27.39
CA PRO A 414 -10.17 10.52 26.06
C PRO A 414 -11.71 10.53 26.05
N VAL A 415 -12.29 11.01 24.96
CA VAL A 415 -13.74 11.01 24.70
C VAL A 415 -13.93 10.38 23.33
N ILE A 416 -14.34 9.11 23.32
CA ILE A 416 -14.20 8.24 22.15
C ILE A 416 -15.57 7.76 21.71
N HIS A 417 -15.86 7.88 20.41
CA HIS A 417 -17.08 7.33 19.84
C HIS A 417 -17.05 5.80 19.94
N HIS A 418 -18.17 5.19 20.31
CA HIS A 418 -18.31 3.75 20.53
C HIS A 418 -18.36 2.99 19.18
N PHE A 419 -17.26 3.01 18.44
CA PHE A 419 -17.08 2.20 17.24
C PHE A 419 -16.89 0.71 17.61
N MET A 420 -16.98 -0.17 16.62
CA MET A 420 -16.79 -1.61 16.82
C MET A 420 -15.42 -1.91 17.43
N GLY A 421 -15.39 -2.46 18.65
CA GLY A 421 -14.15 -2.81 19.37
C GLY A 421 -13.60 -1.70 20.28
N ALA A 422 -14.23 -0.52 20.35
CA ALA A 422 -13.80 0.55 21.24
C ALA A 422 -13.83 0.13 22.73
N ASP A 423 -14.82 -0.68 23.11
CA ASP A 423 -15.03 -1.28 24.44
C ASP A 423 -14.04 -2.39 24.80
N GLU A 424 -13.33 -2.95 23.81
CA GLU A 424 -12.21 -3.86 24.02
C GLU A 424 -10.89 -3.11 24.23
N LEU A 425 -10.77 -1.92 23.62
CA LEU A 425 -9.53 -1.13 23.63
C LEU A 425 -9.46 -0.14 24.79
N TYR A 426 -10.60 0.43 25.18
CA TYR A 426 -10.65 1.56 26.12
C TYR A 426 -11.74 1.37 27.17
N PRO A 427 -11.59 1.99 28.35
CA PRO A 427 -12.58 1.88 29.42
C PRO A 427 -13.95 2.43 28.98
N GLU A 428 -15.03 1.71 29.30
CA GLU A 428 -16.43 2.09 28.98
C GLU A 428 -16.77 3.53 29.40
N ALA A 429 -16.20 4.00 30.53
CA ALA A 429 -16.39 5.36 31.03
C ALA A 429 -15.86 6.47 30.10
N THR A 430 -15.09 6.12 29.07
CA THR A 430 -14.54 7.05 28.08
C THR A 430 -15.32 7.06 26.76
N LEU A 431 -16.35 6.20 26.63
CA LEU A 431 -17.06 5.94 25.39
C LEU A 431 -18.41 6.65 25.30
N PHE A 432 -18.73 7.23 24.14
CA PHE A 432 -20.04 7.80 23.83
C PHE A 432 -20.66 7.24 22.55
N ARG A 433 -21.98 7.17 22.52
CA ARG A 433 -22.78 6.70 21.37
C ARG A 433 -23.57 7.82 20.72
N THR A 434 -23.87 8.87 21.47
CA THR A 434 -24.71 9.99 21.01
C THR A 434 -24.06 11.32 21.36
N VAL A 435 -24.48 12.38 20.66
CA VAL A 435 -24.07 13.76 20.95
C VAL A 435 -24.38 14.15 22.40
N ALA A 436 -25.50 13.69 22.96
CA ALA A 436 -25.87 13.97 24.35
C ALA A 436 -24.89 13.29 25.34
N GLU A 437 -24.49 12.05 25.07
CA GLU A 437 -23.49 11.36 25.87
C GLU A 437 -22.11 12.01 25.77
N PHE A 438 -21.71 12.47 24.58
CA PHE A 438 -20.48 13.23 24.39
C PHE A 438 -20.42 14.47 25.29
N VAL A 439 -21.48 15.29 25.26
CA VAL A 439 -21.57 16.51 26.09
C VAL A 439 -21.49 16.16 27.57
N ARG A 440 -22.23 15.11 27.99
CA ARG A 440 -22.22 14.63 29.38
C ARG A 440 -20.82 14.20 29.84
N LEU A 441 -20.08 13.43 29.03
CA LEU A 441 -18.74 12.95 29.38
C LEU A 441 -17.71 14.07 29.53
N ILE A 442 -17.87 15.18 28.82
CA ILE A 442 -16.98 16.34 28.94
C ILE A 442 -17.35 17.20 30.14
N GLN A 443 -18.64 17.35 30.42
CA GLN A 443 -19.12 18.20 31.52
C GLN A 443 -19.15 17.49 32.88
N GLU A 444 -18.98 16.16 32.92
CA GLU A 444 -18.96 15.44 34.18
C GLU A 444 -17.74 15.85 35.03
N PRO A 445 -17.90 16.02 36.35
CA PRO A 445 -16.78 16.38 37.23
C PRO A 445 -15.70 15.30 37.33
N ALA A 446 -16.02 14.06 36.96
CA ALA A 446 -15.10 12.93 37.03
C ALA A 446 -13.98 13.07 36.00
N TYR A 447 -12.75 13.19 36.50
CA TYR A 447 -11.55 13.32 35.69
C TYR A 447 -10.37 12.62 36.39
N ASP A 448 -9.93 11.48 35.86
CA ASP A 448 -8.86 10.67 36.46
C ASP A 448 -7.67 10.49 35.50
N SER A 449 -6.79 11.50 35.45
CA SER A 449 -5.56 11.43 34.66
C SER A 449 -4.73 10.19 34.94
N ALA A 450 -4.64 9.78 36.21
CA ALA A 450 -3.82 8.65 36.62
C ALA A 450 -4.40 7.32 36.11
N ALA A 451 -5.72 7.16 36.10
CA ALA A 451 -6.37 5.99 35.50
C ALA A 451 -6.12 5.92 33.99
N TYR A 452 -6.21 7.04 33.26
CA TYR A 452 -5.96 7.05 31.81
C TYR A 452 -4.51 6.66 31.50
N ARG A 453 -3.54 7.21 32.24
CA ARG A 453 -2.13 6.84 32.13
C ARG A 453 -1.91 5.36 32.45
N ARG A 454 -2.46 4.88 33.55
CA ARG A 454 -2.30 3.48 33.99
C ARG A 454 -2.86 2.49 32.98
N HIS A 455 -3.94 2.85 32.28
CA HIS A 455 -4.48 2.04 31.19
C HIS A 455 -3.44 1.83 30.08
N VAL A 456 -2.75 2.89 29.66
CA VAL A 456 -1.69 2.82 28.65
C VAL A 456 -0.47 2.04 29.16
N GLU A 457 -0.03 2.31 30.40
CA GLU A 457 1.09 1.59 31.02
C GLU A 457 0.85 0.09 31.11
N THR A 458 -0.40 -0.32 31.36
CA THR A 458 -0.75 -1.74 31.56
C THR A 458 -0.94 -2.51 30.25
N HIS A 459 -1.42 -1.84 29.19
CA HIS A 459 -1.85 -2.54 27.97
C HIS A 459 -1.03 -2.18 26.73
N TYR A 460 -0.41 -0.99 26.70
CA TYR A 460 0.10 -0.36 25.49
C TYR A 460 1.47 0.30 25.69
N ALA A 461 2.26 -0.12 26.67
CA ALA A 461 3.63 0.35 26.80
C ALA A 461 4.50 -0.18 25.63
N LEU A 462 5.36 0.67 25.06
CA LEU A 462 6.28 0.25 23.99
C LEU A 462 7.21 -0.89 24.43
N THR A 463 7.66 -0.88 25.68
CA THR A 463 8.49 -1.97 26.24
C THR A 463 7.80 -3.32 26.15
N ASP A 464 6.51 -3.36 26.48
CA ASP A 464 5.73 -4.60 26.47
C ASP A 464 5.50 -5.08 25.04
N GLN A 465 5.28 -4.15 24.09
CA GLN A 465 5.21 -4.49 22.67
C GLN A 465 6.52 -5.13 22.20
N VAL A 466 7.66 -4.52 22.53
CA VAL A 466 9.00 -5.02 22.14
C VAL A 466 9.23 -6.41 22.73
N ASP A 467 8.93 -6.64 24.01
CA ASP A 467 9.09 -7.94 24.66
C ASP A 467 8.22 -9.03 24.04
N ARG A 468 6.99 -8.68 23.63
CA ARG A 468 6.09 -9.62 22.95
C ARG A 468 6.51 -9.93 21.52
N VAL A 469 7.06 -8.94 20.80
CA VAL A 469 7.64 -9.16 19.47
C VAL A 469 8.89 -10.04 19.57
N ASP A 470 9.78 -9.78 20.53
CA ASP A 470 10.98 -10.60 20.79
C ASP A 470 10.62 -12.07 21.08
N ALA A 471 9.64 -12.29 21.97
CA ALA A 471 9.13 -13.62 22.27
C ALA A 471 8.51 -14.31 21.04
N LEU A 472 7.78 -13.55 20.20
CA LEU A 472 7.21 -14.07 18.96
C LEU A 472 8.31 -14.52 17.98
N LEU A 473 9.34 -13.70 17.78
CA LEU A 473 10.45 -14.03 16.87
C LEU A 473 11.13 -15.34 17.29
N ALA A 474 11.40 -15.51 18.58
CA ALA A 474 11.97 -16.74 19.12
C ALA A 474 11.03 -17.96 18.92
N ALA A 475 9.73 -17.79 19.17
CA ALA A 475 8.74 -18.86 19.01
C ALA A 475 8.64 -19.35 17.56
N VAL A 476 8.58 -18.41 16.61
CA VAL A 476 8.41 -18.70 15.18
C VAL A 476 9.56 -19.54 14.62
N VAL A 477 10.81 -19.24 15.01
CA VAL A 477 11.99 -20.02 14.60
C VAL A 477 11.98 -21.43 15.20
N SER A 478 11.52 -21.58 16.44
CA SER A 478 11.47 -22.89 17.11
C SER A 478 10.47 -23.86 16.45
N SER A 479 9.38 -23.35 15.88
CA SER A 479 8.34 -24.14 15.20
C SER A 479 8.66 -24.48 13.73
N SER A 480 9.61 -23.77 13.10
CA SER A 480 9.87 -23.87 11.66
C SER A 480 11.09 -24.74 11.29
N ARG A 481 11.80 -25.32 12.27
CA ARG A 481 12.87 -26.31 12.00
C ARG A 481 12.29 -27.69 11.65
N PRO A 482 12.66 -28.30 10.51
CA PRO A 482 12.30 -29.69 10.23
C PRO A 482 13.05 -30.64 11.17
N ALA A 483 12.39 -31.72 11.60
CA ALA A 483 13.04 -32.83 12.30
C ALA A 483 14.13 -33.46 11.39
N PRO A 484 15.24 -33.95 11.95
CA PRO A 484 16.33 -34.51 11.14
C PRO A 484 15.86 -35.75 10.36
N SER A 485 16.20 -35.75 9.07
CA SER A 485 15.87 -36.76 8.05
C SER A 485 16.31 -38.17 8.43
N GLY A 486 15.35 -39.10 8.46
CA GLY A 486 15.60 -40.53 8.39
C GLY A 486 15.26 -41.07 7.01
N ASP A 487 16.24 -41.67 6.35
CA ASP A 487 16.17 -42.33 5.04
C ASP A 487 15.06 -43.39 4.96
N GLY A 488 14.42 -43.48 3.79
CA GLY A 488 13.50 -44.57 3.46
C GLY A 488 12.77 -44.37 2.13
N ALA A 489 13.43 -44.75 1.03
CA ALA A 489 12.88 -44.73 -0.33
C ALA A 489 11.71 -45.72 -0.55
N ALA A 490 10.76 -45.34 -1.41
CA ALA A 490 10.18 -46.19 -2.47
C ALA A 490 9.16 -45.39 -3.31
N GLY A 491 9.32 -45.39 -4.64
CA GLY A 491 8.41 -44.70 -5.56
C GLY A 491 7.19 -45.52 -5.96
N ALA A 492 6.16 -44.83 -6.46
CA ALA A 492 5.17 -45.38 -7.41
C ALA A 492 4.36 -44.26 -8.08
N GLU A 493 4.42 -44.27 -9.41
CA GLU A 493 3.40 -43.94 -10.42
C GLU A 493 2.70 -42.57 -10.47
N VAL A 494 2.90 -41.92 -11.63
CA VAL A 494 2.07 -40.84 -12.17
C VAL A 494 0.74 -41.43 -12.63
N VAL A 495 -0.30 -41.25 -11.82
CA VAL A 495 -1.70 -41.49 -12.22
C VAL A 495 -2.27 -40.17 -12.73
N ALA A 496 -2.72 -40.15 -13.98
CA ALA A 496 -3.50 -39.04 -14.52
C ALA A 496 -4.80 -38.90 -13.71
N PRO A 497 -5.15 -37.72 -13.16
CA PRO A 497 -6.44 -37.56 -12.53
C PRO A 497 -7.50 -37.37 -13.61
N GLY A 498 -8.23 -38.46 -13.87
CA GLY A 498 -9.55 -38.41 -14.47
C GLY A 498 -10.52 -37.56 -13.65
N GLY A 499 -11.61 -37.15 -14.30
CA GLY A 499 -12.59 -36.16 -13.85
C GLY A 499 -12.84 -36.12 -12.34
N ALA A 500 -12.31 -35.09 -11.69
CA ALA A 500 -12.71 -34.70 -10.35
C ALA A 500 -13.76 -33.59 -10.46
N ALA A 501 -14.93 -33.86 -9.90
CA ALA A 501 -16.04 -32.92 -9.81
C ALA A 501 -15.64 -31.61 -9.13
N TRP A 502 -16.24 -30.53 -9.61
CA TRP A 502 -16.09 -29.14 -9.20
C TRP A 502 -16.35 -28.91 -7.69
N PRO A 503 -15.40 -28.42 -6.89
CA PRO A 503 -15.69 -27.95 -5.55
C PRO A 503 -15.78 -26.41 -5.58
N VAL A 504 -17.00 -25.90 -5.62
CA VAL A 504 -17.31 -24.54 -5.13
C VAL A 504 -18.30 -24.71 -3.99
N PRO A 505 -18.12 -24.05 -2.84
CA PRO A 505 -19.08 -24.14 -1.76
C PRO A 505 -20.38 -23.51 -2.25
N ASP A 506 -21.45 -24.31 -2.32
CA ASP A 506 -22.80 -23.74 -2.30
C ASP A 506 -22.93 -22.91 -1.03
N ARG A 507 -23.24 -21.62 -1.17
CA ARG A 507 -23.90 -20.84 -0.12
C ARG A 507 -25.38 -21.28 -0.17
N PRO A 508 -25.87 -22.06 0.81
CA PRO A 508 -27.21 -22.68 0.72
C PRO A 508 -28.37 -21.67 0.72
N ASP A 509 -28.10 -20.40 0.99
CA ASP A 509 -29.07 -19.37 1.33
C ASP A 509 -29.24 -18.28 0.27
N ARG A 510 -28.48 -18.31 -0.85
CA ARG A 510 -28.76 -17.55 -2.10
C ARG A 510 -27.78 -17.96 -3.23
N PRO A 511 -28.19 -18.77 -4.22
CA PRO A 511 -27.32 -19.12 -5.34
C PRO A 511 -27.10 -17.90 -6.25
N ASP A 512 -25.85 -17.54 -6.53
CA ASP A 512 -25.53 -16.43 -7.44
C ASP A 512 -25.93 -16.80 -8.88
N ARG A 513 -26.90 -16.07 -9.42
CA ARG A 513 -27.46 -16.28 -10.77
C ARG A 513 -26.72 -15.45 -11.83
N THR A 514 -25.46 -15.08 -11.59
CA THR A 514 -24.70 -14.18 -12.48
C THR A 514 -23.68 -14.96 -13.30
N LEU A 515 -23.68 -14.71 -14.62
CA LEU A 515 -22.81 -15.36 -15.59
C LEU A 515 -21.93 -14.33 -16.30
N ILE A 516 -20.62 -14.57 -16.36
CA ILE A 516 -19.72 -13.83 -17.23
C ILE A 516 -19.33 -14.71 -18.41
N VAL A 517 -19.56 -14.21 -19.62
CA VAL A 517 -19.06 -14.82 -20.85
C VAL A 517 -17.84 -14.03 -21.32
N THR A 518 -16.68 -14.67 -21.35
CA THR A 518 -15.45 -14.05 -21.84
C THR A 518 -14.69 -15.04 -22.72
N GLY A 519 -13.57 -14.62 -23.30
CA GLY A 519 -12.78 -15.46 -24.17
C GLY A 519 -11.88 -14.63 -25.08
N ILE A 520 -11.14 -15.33 -25.92
CA ILE A 520 -10.26 -14.70 -26.90
C ILE A 520 -11.13 -14.01 -27.97
N PRO A 521 -10.84 -12.77 -28.41
CA PRO A 521 -11.61 -12.12 -29.47
C PRO A 521 -11.77 -13.02 -30.69
N ARG A 522 -13.01 -13.13 -31.21
CA ARG A 522 -13.41 -14.03 -32.31
C ARG A 522 -13.54 -15.52 -31.96
N SER A 523 -13.63 -15.86 -30.68
CA SER A 523 -13.93 -17.23 -30.19
C SER A 523 -15.42 -17.60 -30.14
N GLY A 524 -16.32 -16.74 -30.63
CA GLY A 524 -17.77 -17.02 -30.61
C GLY A 524 -18.50 -16.62 -29.33
N THR A 525 -17.89 -15.80 -28.48
CA THR A 525 -18.54 -15.28 -27.25
C THR A 525 -19.86 -14.54 -27.52
N SER A 526 -19.97 -13.79 -28.63
CA SER A 526 -21.21 -13.14 -29.06
C SER A 526 -22.30 -14.15 -29.40
N LEU A 527 -21.95 -15.22 -30.14
CA LEU A 527 -22.85 -16.30 -30.50
C LEU A 527 -23.33 -17.03 -29.24
N LEU A 528 -22.43 -17.40 -28.33
CA LEU A 528 -22.83 -18.05 -27.07
C LEU A 528 -23.77 -17.16 -26.26
N SER A 529 -23.52 -15.85 -26.22
CA SER A 529 -24.38 -14.91 -25.49
C SER A 529 -25.77 -14.82 -26.11
N ALA A 530 -25.87 -14.79 -27.44
CA ALA A 530 -27.15 -14.84 -28.13
C ALA A 530 -27.91 -16.14 -27.81
N LEU A 531 -27.24 -17.29 -27.88
CA LEU A 531 -27.83 -18.59 -27.55
C LEU A 531 -28.27 -18.70 -26.08
N ILE A 532 -27.55 -18.09 -25.14
CA ILE A 532 -27.98 -18.02 -23.73
C ILE A 532 -29.25 -17.18 -23.57
N ASN A 533 -29.46 -16.14 -24.39
CA ASN A 533 -30.71 -15.36 -24.35
C ASN A 533 -31.93 -16.15 -24.84
N GLU A 534 -31.74 -17.25 -25.57
CA GLU A 534 -32.83 -18.14 -25.98
C GLU A 534 -33.27 -19.07 -24.83
N MET A 535 -32.43 -19.21 -23.78
CA MET A 535 -32.79 -20.00 -22.61
C MET A 535 -33.88 -19.28 -21.80
N PRO A 536 -34.90 -19.99 -21.31
CA PRO A 536 -35.92 -19.37 -20.47
C PRO A 536 -35.30 -18.91 -19.15
N ASN A 537 -35.77 -17.76 -18.66
CA ASN A 537 -35.29 -17.15 -17.41
C ASN A 537 -33.77 -16.81 -17.41
N ALA A 538 -33.20 -16.52 -18.57
CA ALA A 538 -31.84 -16.01 -18.72
C ALA A 538 -31.81 -14.78 -19.64
N VAL A 539 -30.91 -13.84 -19.34
CA VAL A 539 -30.63 -12.65 -20.16
C VAL A 539 -29.13 -12.47 -20.20
N CYS A 540 -28.51 -12.49 -21.38
CA CYS A 540 -27.07 -12.31 -21.54
C CYS A 540 -26.74 -11.06 -22.38
N LEU A 541 -26.21 -10.03 -21.74
CA LEU A 541 -25.92 -8.74 -22.37
C LEU A 541 -24.65 -8.82 -23.23
N ASN A 542 -24.67 -8.30 -24.45
CA ASN A 542 -23.51 -8.32 -25.34
C ASN A 542 -22.68 -7.03 -25.26
N GLU A 543 -21.56 -7.05 -24.53
CA GLU A 543 -20.63 -5.92 -24.40
C GLU A 543 -21.32 -4.59 -24.03
N ILE A 544 -22.07 -4.61 -22.93
CA ILE A 544 -22.73 -3.40 -22.39
C ILE A 544 -22.02 -2.92 -21.12
N LEU A 545 -21.48 -3.85 -20.31
CA LEU A 545 -20.84 -3.57 -19.04
C LEU A 545 -19.32 -3.57 -19.22
N TYR A 546 -18.69 -2.39 -19.19
CA TYR A 546 -17.25 -2.24 -19.46
C TYR A 546 -16.40 -1.96 -18.22
N ASP A 547 -17.02 -1.44 -17.15
CA ASP A 547 -16.33 -1.10 -15.91
C ASP A 547 -16.33 -2.29 -14.95
N VAL A 548 -15.22 -3.03 -14.92
CA VAL A 548 -15.08 -4.25 -14.11
C VAL A 548 -15.23 -3.96 -12.62
N ASP A 549 -14.78 -2.78 -12.17
CA ASP A 549 -14.78 -2.40 -10.75
C ASP A 549 -16.20 -2.10 -10.24
N ARG A 550 -17.07 -1.65 -11.14
CA ARG A 550 -18.48 -1.34 -10.86
C ARG A 550 -19.45 -2.41 -11.36
N LEU A 551 -18.94 -3.52 -11.89
CA LEU A 551 -19.74 -4.61 -12.43
C LEU A 551 -20.82 -5.14 -11.47
N PRO A 552 -20.58 -5.31 -10.15
CA PRO A 552 -21.64 -5.70 -9.21
C PRO A 552 -22.82 -4.72 -9.16
N GLU A 553 -22.53 -3.40 -9.15
CA GLU A 553 -23.56 -2.36 -9.17
C GLU A 553 -24.35 -2.39 -10.48
N GLN A 554 -23.64 -2.54 -11.60
CA GLN A 554 -24.25 -2.56 -12.93
C GLN A 554 -25.13 -3.80 -13.14
N ILE A 555 -24.70 -4.98 -12.70
CA ILE A 555 -25.52 -6.20 -12.72
C ILE A 555 -26.75 -6.04 -11.81
N ALA A 556 -26.61 -5.42 -10.64
CA ALA A 556 -27.73 -5.16 -9.74
C ALA A 556 -28.79 -4.24 -10.39
N GLN A 557 -28.37 -3.21 -11.13
CA GLN A 557 -29.26 -2.33 -11.88
C GLN A 557 -30.01 -3.08 -12.99
N ILE A 558 -29.32 -3.95 -13.73
CA ILE A 558 -29.96 -4.80 -14.76
C ILE A 558 -30.99 -5.73 -14.13
N ARG A 559 -30.65 -6.38 -13.02
CA ARG A 559 -31.59 -7.23 -12.27
C ARG A 559 -32.82 -6.45 -11.80
N GLN A 560 -32.63 -5.23 -11.30
CA GLN A 560 -33.73 -4.38 -10.86
C GLN A 560 -34.70 -4.06 -12.01
N ARG A 561 -34.17 -3.66 -13.17
CA ARG A 561 -34.98 -3.40 -14.38
C ARG A 561 -35.78 -4.63 -14.80
N LEU A 562 -35.13 -5.80 -14.86
CA LEU A 562 -35.77 -7.07 -15.20
C LEU A 562 -36.91 -7.42 -14.21
N MET A 563 -36.69 -7.26 -12.90
CA MET A 563 -37.72 -7.51 -11.88
C MET A 563 -38.92 -6.55 -11.98
N GLN A 564 -38.70 -5.35 -12.54
CA GLN A 564 -39.75 -4.34 -12.73
C GLN A 564 -40.47 -4.48 -14.08
N GLY A 565 -40.08 -5.46 -14.92
CA GLY A 565 -40.60 -5.63 -16.27
C GLY A 565 -40.14 -4.51 -17.24
N GLU A 566 -39.09 -3.78 -16.86
CA GLU A 566 -38.50 -2.76 -17.71
C GLU A 566 -37.56 -3.40 -18.74
N PRO A 567 -37.45 -2.83 -19.95
CA PRO A 567 -36.49 -3.32 -20.92
C PRO A 567 -35.06 -3.12 -20.43
N VAL A 568 -34.12 -3.89 -20.98
CA VAL A 568 -32.68 -3.79 -20.68
C VAL A 568 -31.87 -3.57 -21.96
N PRO A 569 -30.74 -2.84 -21.92
CA PRO A 569 -29.96 -2.53 -23.11
C PRO A 569 -29.25 -3.78 -23.65
N ASN A 570 -29.33 -4.02 -24.96
CA ASN A 570 -28.54 -5.05 -25.65
C ASN A 570 -28.19 -4.64 -27.08
N LYS A 571 -27.25 -5.35 -27.71
CA LYS A 571 -26.78 -5.04 -29.08
C LYS A 571 -27.47 -5.92 -30.12
N TYR A 572 -27.96 -5.27 -31.17
CA TYR A 572 -28.66 -5.89 -32.29
C TYR A 572 -27.96 -5.61 -33.62
N ASP A 573 -28.09 -6.54 -34.56
CA ASP A 573 -27.66 -6.36 -35.95
C ASP A 573 -28.75 -5.69 -36.81
N GLU A 574 -28.43 -5.45 -38.09
CA GLU A 574 -29.35 -4.80 -39.05
C GLU A 574 -30.63 -5.58 -39.31
N SER A 575 -30.66 -6.88 -39.03
CA SER A 575 -31.86 -7.73 -39.18
C SER A 575 -32.79 -7.65 -37.96
N GLY A 576 -32.37 -6.98 -36.88
CA GLY A 576 -33.10 -6.91 -35.62
C GLY A 576 -32.91 -8.13 -34.73
N ALA A 577 -31.94 -9.00 -35.05
CA ALA A 577 -31.54 -10.13 -34.20
C ALA A 577 -30.41 -9.72 -33.24
N LEU A 578 -30.26 -10.45 -32.12
CA LEU A 578 -29.15 -10.23 -31.20
C LEU A 578 -27.83 -10.50 -31.93
N THR A 579 -26.89 -9.56 -31.83
CA THR A 579 -25.69 -9.63 -32.64
C THR A 579 -24.82 -10.85 -32.29
N THR A 580 -24.53 -11.67 -33.28
CA THR A 580 -23.60 -12.81 -33.18
C THR A 580 -22.20 -12.47 -33.73
N ASN A 581 -22.05 -11.31 -34.39
CA ASN A 581 -20.83 -10.88 -35.07
C ASN A 581 -20.48 -9.40 -34.81
N THR A 582 -19.33 -9.15 -34.18
CA THR A 582 -18.88 -7.79 -33.81
C THR A 582 -18.33 -6.96 -34.98
N LEU A 583 -18.22 -7.51 -36.18
CA LEU A 583 -17.69 -6.82 -37.37
C LEU A 583 -18.76 -6.12 -38.22
N GLU A 584 -20.03 -6.30 -37.88
CA GLU A 584 -21.17 -5.70 -38.57
C GLU A 584 -21.62 -4.43 -37.84
N SER A 585 -22.38 -3.58 -38.51
CA SER A 585 -23.04 -2.41 -37.92
C SER A 585 -23.96 -2.86 -36.78
N GLN A 586 -23.81 -2.23 -35.62
CA GLN A 586 -24.55 -2.59 -34.41
C GLN A 586 -25.28 -1.38 -33.84
N VAL A 587 -26.46 -1.61 -33.30
CA VAL A 587 -27.23 -0.61 -32.56
C VAL A 587 -27.54 -1.14 -31.18
N VAL A 588 -27.38 -0.31 -30.15
CA VAL A 588 -27.83 -0.64 -28.79
C VAL A 588 -29.32 -0.30 -28.72
N LEU A 589 -30.16 -1.32 -28.49
CA LEU A 589 -31.61 -1.19 -28.36
C LEU A 589 -32.07 -1.72 -27.01
N GLU A 590 -33.25 -1.28 -26.60
CA GLU A 590 -33.92 -1.71 -25.36
C GLU A 590 -34.63 -3.05 -25.60
N GLN A 591 -34.04 -4.14 -25.10
CA GLN A 591 -34.58 -5.51 -25.16
C GLN A 591 -35.71 -5.65 -24.14
N ARG A 592 -36.92 -5.94 -24.61
CA ARG A 592 -38.00 -6.42 -23.74
C ARG A 592 -37.85 -7.92 -23.54
N VAL A 593 -37.85 -8.34 -22.28
CA VAL A 593 -37.76 -9.75 -21.89
C VAL A 593 -39.11 -10.15 -21.29
N GLU A 594 -39.72 -11.21 -21.81
CA GLU A 594 -40.99 -11.70 -21.28
C GLU A 594 -40.79 -12.41 -19.93
N ALA A 595 -41.68 -12.12 -18.97
CA ALA A 595 -41.86 -12.77 -17.67
C ALA A 595 -40.60 -13.47 -17.08
N VAL A 596 -39.73 -12.67 -16.46
CA VAL A 596 -38.53 -13.15 -15.74
C VAL A 596 -38.85 -13.41 -14.27
N GLY A 597 -38.45 -14.57 -13.76
CA GLY A 597 -38.60 -14.93 -12.35
C GLY A 597 -37.61 -14.18 -11.45
N GLN A 598 -37.82 -14.23 -10.13
CA GLN A 598 -36.89 -13.63 -9.15
C GLN A 598 -35.46 -14.21 -9.23
N ASP A 599 -35.32 -15.40 -9.80
CA ASP A 599 -34.08 -16.16 -9.95
C ASP A 599 -33.44 -16.03 -11.35
N VAL A 600 -33.80 -15.01 -12.14
CA VAL A 600 -33.28 -14.79 -13.50
C VAL A 600 -31.75 -14.86 -13.55
N VAL A 601 -31.22 -15.59 -14.54
CA VAL A 601 -29.79 -15.59 -14.82
C VAL A 601 -29.42 -14.34 -15.60
N VAL A 602 -28.51 -13.53 -15.06
CA VAL A 602 -27.99 -12.34 -15.75
C VAL A 602 -26.57 -12.62 -16.20
N GLY A 603 -26.44 -12.82 -17.50
CA GLY A 603 -25.22 -12.97 -18.24
C GLY A 603 -24.67 -11.62 -18.73
N SER A 604 -23.35 -11.48 -18.78
CA SER A 604 -22.71 -10.39 -19.51
C SER A 604 -21.50 -10.89 -20.28
N LYS A 605 -21.49 -10.61 -21.58
CA LYS A 605 -20.34 -10.80 -22.45
C LYS A 605 -19.39 -9.64 -22.35
N VAL A 606 -18.12 -9.94 -22.13
CA VAL A 606 -17.09 -8.92 -22.10
C VAL A 606 -15.75 -9.45 -22.61
N ASN A 607 -15.01 -8.61 -23.33
CA ASN A 607 -13.77 -9.01 -24.02
C ASN A 607 -12.55 -9.01 -23.07
N VAL A 608 -11.38 -8.74 -23.62
CA VAL A 608 -10.07 -8.93 -22.97
C VAL A 608 -9.86 -8.16 -21.67
N PRO A 609 -10.44 -6.98 -21.40
CA PRO A 609 -10.32 -6.35 -20.09
C PRO A 609 -10.83 -7.23 -18.93
N TYR A 610 -11.83 -8.07 -19.20
CA TYR A 610 -12.39 -9.01 -18.22
C TYR A 610 -11.57 -10.28 -18.14
N LEU A 611 -11.10 -10.79 -19.28
CA LEU A 611 -10.18 -11.92 -19.31
C LEU A 611 -8.88 -11.60 -18.56
N ALA A 612 -8.29 -10.42 -18.79
CA ALA A 612 -7.10 -9.94 -18.08
C ALA A 612 -7.36 -9.72 -16.57
N ARG A 613 -8.61 -9.42 -16.19
CA ARG A 613 -9.04 -9.23 -14.80
C ARG A 613 -9.84 -10.43 -14.27
N LEU A 614 -9.67 -11.61 -14.87
CA LEU A 614 -10.38 -12.82 -14.47
C LEU A 614 -10.20 -13.17 -12.98
N PRO A 615 -9.02 -12.98 -12.35
CA PRO A 615 -8.89 -13.15 -10.91
C PRO A 615 -9.82 -12.26 -10.08
N LEU A 616 -10.08 -11.02 -10.52
CA LEU A 616 -10.99 -10.08 -9.86
C LEU A 616 -12.45 -10.51 -10.04
N LEU A 617 -12.83 -10.90 -11.26
CA LEU A 617 -14.18 -11.40 -11.54
C LEU A 617 -14.55 -12.62 -10.71
N LEU A 618 -13.59 -13.52 -10.53
CA LEU A 618 -13.75 -14.72 -9.71
C LEU A 618 -13.87 -14.42 -8.20
N GLN A 619 -13.52 -13.22 -7.74
CA GLN A 619 -13.71 -12.80 -6.34
C GLN A 619 -15.14 -12.35 -6.07
N TYR A 620 -15.84 -11.85 -7.08
CA TYR A 620 -17.26 -11.51 -6.96
C TYR A 620 -18.16 -12.76 -6.82
N GLY A 621 -17.61 -13.96 -7.05
CA GLY A 621 -18.35 -15.22 -6.94
C GLY A 621 -19.12 -15.61 -8.21
N TYR A 622 -18.96 -14.84 -9.30
CA TYR A 622 -19.65 -15.09 -10.56
C TYR A 622 -19.22 -16.39 -11.22
N ARG A 623 -20.17 -17.05 -11.89
CA ARG A 623 -19.85 -18.15 -12.81
C ARG A 623 -19.23 -17.55 -14.07
N VAL A 624 -18.11 -18.09 -14.52
CA VAL A 624 -17.44 -17.60 -15.73
C VAL A 624 -17.32 -18.72 -16.75
N VAL A 625 -17.71 -18.40 -17.99
CA VAL A 625 -17.50 -19.25 -19.17
C VAL A 625 -16.49 -18.55 -20.08
N GLY A 626 -15.34 -19.20 -20.27
CA GLY A 626 -14.27 -18.77 -21.16
C GLY A 626 -14.31 -19.53 -22.48
N LEU A 627 -14.37 -18.82 -23.61
CA LEU A 627 -14.30 -19.42 -24.94
C LEU A 627 -12.89 -19.32 -25.53
N VAL A 628 -12.44 -20.45 -26.07
CA VAL A 628 -11.25 -20.57 -26.89
C VAL A 628 -11.67 -21.07 -28.27
N ARG A 629 -10.94 -20.63 -29.29
CA ARG A 629 -11.09 -21.07 -30.68
C ARG A 629 -9.72 -21.42 -31.21
N ASP A 630 -9.67 -22.30 -32.20
CA ASP A 630 -8.44 -22.64 -32.89
C ASP A 630 -7.63 -21.35 -33.23
N PRO A 631 -6.37 -21.26 -32.78
CA PRO A 631 -5.52 -20.09 -33.00
C PRO A 631 -5.31 -19.77 -34.47
N VAL A 632 -5.28 -20.76 -35.37
CA VAL A 632 -5.08 -20.55 -36.80
C VAL A 632 -6.20 -19.68 -37.36
N PHE A 633 -7.45 -20.04 -37.09
CA PHE A 633 -8.61 -19.29 -37.58
C PHE A 633 -8.85 -18.00 -36.79
N THR A 634 -8.43 -17.95 -35.52
CA THR A 634 -8.47 -16.72 -34.72
C THR A 634 -7.53 -15.65 -35.30
N ILE A 635 -6.27 -16.02 -35.54
CA ILE A 635 -5.24 -15.12 -36.09
C ILE A 635 -5.52 -14.82 -37.57
N ALA A 636 -6.03 -15.78 -38.35
CA ALA A 636 -6.49 -15.51 -39.70
C ALA A 636 -7.61 -14.47 -39.73
N SER A 637 -8.52 -14.51 -38.76
CA SER A 637 -9.53 -13.46 -38.58
C SER A 637 -8.89 -12.12 -38.24
N TRP A 638 -7.92 -12.08 -37.32
CA TRP A 638 -7.20 -10.85 -36.92
C TRP A 638 -6.34 -10.26 -38.04
N SER A 639 -5.88 -11.10 -38.96
CA SER A 639 -5.05 -10.69 -40.10
C SER A 639 -5.85 -10.04 -41.22
N SER A 640 -7.18 -10.18 -41.23
CA SER A 640 -8.04 -9.58 -42.24
C SER A 640 -8.14 -8.06 -42.12
N GLU A 641 -8.35 -7.37 -43.23
CA GLU A 641 -8.48 -5.91 -43.26
C GLU A 641 -9.65 -5.39 -42.40
N LYS A 642 -10.72 -6.19 -42.29
CA LYS A 642 -11.89 -5.86 -41.44
C LYS A 642 -11.57 -5.89 -39.94
N ALA A 643 -10.49 -6.55 -39.53
CA ALA A 643 -10.13 -6.73 -38.12
C ALA A 643 -9.34 -5.56 -37.51
N ARG A 644 -9.13 -4.45 -38.22
CA ARG A 644 -8.51 -3.22 -37.67
C ARG A 644 -9.26 -2.67 -36.44
N ILE A 645 -10.54 -3.02 -36.27
CA ILE A 645 -11.34 -2.63 -35.10
C ILE A 645 -11.06 -3.50 -33.86
N ILE A 646 -10.42 -4.66 -34.03
CA ILE A 646 -10.04 -5.56 -32.94
C ILE A 646 -8.72 -5.06 -32.37
N ARG A 647 -8.78 -4.48 -31.17
CA ARG A 647 -7.61 -3.88 -30.51
C ARG A 647 -6.50 -4.90 -30.29
N GLU A 648 -6.86 -6.14 -30.00
CA GLU A 648 -5.92 -7.23 -29.73
C GLU A 648 -5.14 -7.70 -30.97
N ALA A 649 -5.61 -7.32 -32.17
CA ALA A 649 -4.91 -7.59 -33.43
C ALA A 649 -3.85 -6.52 -33.76
N ARG A 650 -3.79 -5.41 -32.99
CA ARG A 650 -2.88 -4.28 -33.21
C ARG A 650 -1.56 -4.49 -32.47
N VAL A 651 -0.60 -5.14 -33.14
CA VAL A 651 0.66 -5.62 -32.55
C VAL A 651 1.91 -5.21 -33.31
N THR A 652 1.79 -4.33 -34.31
CA THR A 652 2.93 -3.81 -35.09
C THR A 652 3.38 -2.46 -34.53
N ASP A 653 4.64 -2.08 -34.73
CA ASP A 653 5.19 -0.84 -34.15
C ASP A 653 4.39 0.42 -34.56
N ASP A 654 3.87 0.47 -35.78
CA ASP A 654 3.05 1.58 -36.29
C ASP A 654 1.55 1.50 -35.92
N ASP A 655 1.09 0.37 -35.39
CA ASP A 655 -0.31 0.09 -35.04
C ASP A 655 -0.34 -0.84 -33.82
N LEU A 656 0.26 -0.39 -32.71
CA LEU A 656 0.35 -1.11 -31.45
C LEU A 656 -0.70 -0.56 -30.48
N ASP A 657 -1.63 -1.41 -30.03
CA ASP A 657 -2.59 -0.98 -29.00
C ASP A 657 -1.86 -0.71 -27.66
N PRO A 658 -2.24 0.34 -26.90
CA PRO A 658 -1.65 0.63 -25.60
C PRO A 658 -1.63 -0.56 -24.63
N ALA A 659 -2.57 -1.50 -24.73
CA ALA A 659 -2.59 -2.70 -23.90
C ALA A 659 -1.36 -3.61 -24.09
N TRP A 660 -0.68 -3.51 -25.25
CA TRP A 660 0.53 -4.25 -25.57
C TRP A 660 1.81 -3.42 -25.43
N GLN A 661 1.71 -2.16 -24.98
CA GLN A 661 2.89 -1.35 -24.66
C GLN A 661 3.66 -1.99 -23.50
N GLY A 662 4.89 -2.41 -23.78
CA GLY A 662 5.71 -3.15 -22.83
C GLY A 662 5.45 -4.66 -22.80
N PHE A 663 4.58 -5.20 -23.66
CA PHE A 663 4.50 -6.64 -23.87
C PHE A 663 5.82 -7.13 -24.50
N PRO A 664 6.51 -8.12 -23.90
CA PRO A 664 7.86 -8.52 -24.32
C PRO A 664 7.79 -9.44 -25.54
N PHE A 665 7.42 -8.90 -26.69
CA PHE A 665 7.37 -9.64 -27.95
C PHE A 665 8.74 -10.25 -28.28
N GLN A 666 8.75 -11.56 -28.51
CA GLN A 666 9.93 -12.30 -28.95
C GLN A 666 10.16 -12.16 -30.45
N SER A 667 9.08 -11.92 -31.21
CA SER A 667 9.10 -11.79 -32.65
C SER A 667 8.95 -10.34 -33.12
N ALA A 668 9.53 -10.05 -34.29
CA ALA A 668 9.42 -8.74 -34.93
C ALA A 668 8.28 -8.68 -35.96
N ASP A 669 7.85 -9.83 -36.50
CA ASP A 669 6.81 -9.88 -37.53
C ASP A 669 5.40 -9.92 -36.93
N ARG A 670 4.44 -9.37 -37.69
CA ARG A 670 3.05 -9.21 -37.24
C ARG A 670 2.37 -10.53 -36.87
N LEU A 671 2.55 -11.59 -37.65
CA LEU A 671 1.82 -12.85 -37.46
C LEU A 671 2.31 -13.59 -36.22
N SER A 672 3.62 -13.61 -35.99
CA SER A 672 4.22 -14.18 -34.79
C SER A 672 3.81 -13.41 -33.54
N ARG A 673 3.79 -12.06 -33.57
CA ARG A 673 3.31 -11.25 -32.43
C ARG A 673 1.83 -11.50 -32.13
N MET A 674 0.99 -11.69 -33.14
CA MET A 674 -0.41 -12.09 -32.95
C MET A 674 -0.53 -13.46 -32.28
N ALA A 675 0.33 -14.42 -32.64
CA ALA A 675 0.37 -15.74 -32.01
C ALA A 675 0.83 -15.66 -30.54
N GLU A 676 1.79 -14.79 -30.21
CA GLU A 676 2.21 -14.53 -28.83
C GLU A 676 1.09 -13.89 -27.98
N VAL A 677 0.34 -12.93 -28.55
CA VAL A 677 -0.86 -12.36 -27.87
C VAL A 677 -1.91 -13.45 -27.63
N TRP A 678 -2.21 -14.27 -28.65
CA TRP A 678 -3.17 -15.36 -28.51
C TRP A 678 -2.73 -16.33 -27.41
N GLN A 679 -1.44 -16.72 -27.41
CA GLN A 679 -0.83 -17.59 -26.41
C GLN A 679 -0.98 -17.03 -24.99
N TYR A 680 -0.74 -15.73 -24.81
CA TYR A 680 -0.92 -15.06 -23.52
C TYR A 680 -2.38 -15.14 -23.05
N LEU A 681 -3.34 -14.77 -23.91
CA LEU A 681 -4.77 -14.81 -23.56
C LEU A 681 -5.27 -16.24 -23.28
N ALA A 682 -4.82 -17.21 -24.07
CA ALA A 682 -5.11 -18.63 -23.87
C ALA A 682 -4.50 -19.16 -22.55
N SER A 683 -3.32 -18.67 -22.16
CA SER A 683 -2.67 -19.02 -20.90
C SER A 683 -3.48 -18.58 -19.68
N ILE A 684 -4.14 -17.42 -19.75
CA ILE A 684 -5.04 -16.96 -18.68
C ILE A 684 -6.23 -17.92 -18.53
N LEU A 685 -6.89 -18.29 -19.64
CA LEU A 685 -7.99 -19.28 -19.62
C LEU A 685 -7.51 -20.62 -19.04
N TRP A 686 -6.34 -21.09 -19.48
CA TRP A 686 -5.79 -22.35 -19.02
C TRP A 686 -5.45 -22.32 -17.53
N GLN A 687 -4.79 -21.27 -17.04
CA GLN A 687 -4.42 -21.12 -15.63
C GLN A 687 -5.63 -21.19 -14.70
N HIS A 688 -6.77 -20.66 -15.14
CA HIS A 688 -8.00 -20.60 -14.36
C HIS A 688 -9.00 -21.73 -14.65
N ARG A 689 -8.67 -22.71 -15.50
CA ARG A 689 -9.58 -23.80 -15.94
C ARG A 689 -10.20 -24.65 -14.81
N GLY A 690 -9.60 -24.66 -13.62
CA GLY A 690 -10.18 -25.32 -12.44
C GLY A 690 -11.24 -24.49 -11.71
N ARG A 691 -11.42 -23.21 -12.07
CA ARG A 691 -12.34 -22.24 -11.46
C ARG A 691 -13.31 -21.60 -12.46
N ILE A 692 -13.12 -21.84 -13.76
CA ILE A 692 -14.02 -21.39 -14.84
C ILE A 692 -14.42 -22.58 -15.71
N MET A 693 -15.53 -22.45 -16.41
CA MET A 693 -15.85 -23.37 -17.50
C MET A 693 -15.12 -22.91 -18.76
N VAL A 694 -14.32 -23.77 -19.38
CA VAL A 694 -13.70 -23.48 -20.67
C VAL A 694 -14.41 -24.28 -21.76
N LEU A 695 -14.84 -23.61 -22.81
CA LEU A 695 -15.50 -24.21 -23.97
C LEU A 695 -14.71 -23.91 -25.25
N ARG A 696 -14.69 -24.87 -26.18
CA ARG A 696 -14.17 -24.66 -27.52
C ARG A 696 -15.27 -24.14 -28.42
N TYR A 697 -14.93 -23.20 -29.28
CA TYR A 697 -15.82 -22.68 -30.31
C TYR A 697 -16.33 -23.80 -31.23
N GLU A 698 -15.47 -24.76 -31.56
CA GLU A 698 -15.78 -25.87 -32.45
C GLU A 698 -16.86 -26.77 -31.84
N ASP A 699 -16.79 -27.06 -30.53
CA ASP A 699 -17.83 -27.82 -29.82
C ASP A 699 -19.17 -27.08 -29.81
N LEU A 700 -19.14 -25.74 -29.68
CA LEU A 700 -20.34 -24.91 -29.75
C LEU A 700 -21.00 -24.96 -31.13
N ILE A 701 -20.24 -25.11 -32.21
CA ILE A 701 -20.79 -25.18 -33.57
C ILE A 701 -21.24 -26.59 -33.94
N GLU A 702 -20.44 -27.61 -33.61
CA GLU A 702 -20.69 -29.00 -34.00
C GLU A 702 -21.80 -29.65 -33.15
N ALA A 703 -21.87 -29.29 -31.86
CA ALA A 703 -22.84 -29.82 -30.92
C ALA A 703 -23.39 -28.69 -30.02
N PRO A 704 -24.15 -27.74 -30.57
CA PRO A 704 -24.59 -26.56 -29.83
C PRO A 704 -25.49 -26.92 -28.64
N GLU A 705 -26.41 -27.87 -28.80
CA GLU A 705 -27.29 -28.30 -27.70
C GLU A 705 -26.50 -28.89 -26.54
N ALA A 706 -25.56 -29.80 -26.82
CA ALA A 706 -24.70 -30.41 -25.80
C ALA A 706 -23.76 -29.40 -25.13
N THR A 707 -23.32 -28.37 -25.87
CA THR A 707 -22.49 -27.30 -25.33
C THR A 707 -23.30 -26.35 -24.45
N LEU A 708 -24.53 -26.00 -24.86
CA LEU A 708 -25.44 -25.20 -24.06
C LEU A 708 -25.93 -25.95 -22.81
N GLU A 709 -26.09 -27.27 -22.87
CA GLU A 709 -26.47 -28.08 -21.72
C GLU A 709 -25.44 -27.96 -20.58
N LYS A 710 -24.14 -27.92 -20.90
CA LYS A 710 -23.08 -27.67 -19.91
C LYS A 710 -23.25 -26.32 -19.22
N VAL A 711 -23.57 -25.27 -19.99
CA VAL A 711 -23.78 -23.91 -19.44
C VAL A 711 -25.08 -23.84 -18.63
N ALA A 712 -26.15 -24.46 -19.12
CA ALA A 712 -27.46 -24.47 -18.48
C ALA A 712 -27.43 -25.22 -17.14
N GLN A 713 -26.64 -26.30 -17.04
CA GLN A 713 -26.41 -27.05 -15.80
C GLN A 713 -25.80 -26.19 -14.67
N LEU A 714 -25.04 -25.13 -14.99
CA LEU A 714 -24.50 -24.22 -13.96
C LEU A 714 -25.59 -23.53 -13.14
N PHE A 715 -26.80 -23.41 -13.71
CA PHE A 715 -27.92 -22.69 -13.12
C PHE A 715 -29.22 -23.52 -13.08
N GLY A 716 -29.20 -24.78 -13.52
CA GLY A 716 -30.39 -25.62 -13.60
C GLY A 716 -31.44 -25.07 -14.57
N LEU A 717 -31.02 -24.50 -15.70
CA LEU A 717 -31.92 -24.02 -16.75
C LEU A 717 -32.20 -25.13 -17.78
N PRO A 718 -33.39 -25.15 -18.41
CA PRO A 718 -33.63 -26.04 -19.54
C PRO A 718 -33.00 -25.45 -20.82
N VAL A 719 -32.53 -26.34 -21.70
CA VAL A 719 -31.94 -25.97 -22.99
C VAL A 719 -33.05 -25.92 -24.05
N PRO A 720 -33.18 -24.83 -24.82
CA PRO A 720 -34.12 -24.77 -25.94
C PRO A 720 -33.68 -25.69 -27.09
N ALA A 721 -34.62 -26.16 -27.90
CA ALA A 721 -34.29 -26.82 -29.16
C ALA A 721 -33.69 -25.79 -30.12
N ILE A 722 -32.50 -26.07 -30.66
CA ILE A 722 -31.78 -25.10 -31.50
C ILE A 722 -32.15 -25.37 -32.96
N GLU A 723 -33.06 -24.57 -33.52
CA GLU A 723 -33.58 -24.76 -34.88
C GLU A 723 -32.69 -24.14 -35.98
N TYR A 724 -31.58 -23.48 -35.62
CA TYR A 724 -30.71 -22.78 -36.57
C TYR A 724 -29.49 -23.61 -36.97
N PRO A 725 -29.22 -23.82 -38.28
CA PRO A 725 -27.98 -24.46 -38.71
C PRO A 725 -26.79 -23.55 -38.43
N LEU A 726 -26.01 -23.85 -37.39
CA LEU A 726 -24.75 -23.16 -37.12
C LEU A 726 -23.71 -23.60 -38.16
N SER A 727 -23.16 -22.64 -38.90
CA SER A 727 -22.13 -22.92 -39.89
C SER A 727 -20.75 -22.74 -39.30
N SER A 728 -19.89 -23.75 -39.46
CA SER A 728 -18.48 -23.64 -39.08
C SER A 728 -17.80 -22.53 -39.88
N MET A 729 -17.21 -21.61 -39.12
CA MET A 729 -16.43 -20.50 -39.66
C MET A 729 -14.94 -20.86 -39.85
N ASN A 730 -14.54 -22.09 -39.50
CA ASN A 730 -13.19 -22.63 -39.65
C ASN A 730 -13.06 -23.33 -41.00
N ARG A 731 -12.97 -22.56 -42.09
CA ARG A 731 -12.75 -23.11 -43.43
C ARG A 731 -11.56 -22.42 -44.09
N ASP A 732 -10.67 -23.22 -44.64
CA ASP A 732 -9.41 -22.73 -45.20
C ASP A 732 -9.63 -21.80 -46.41
N ASP A 733 -10.70 -22.01 -47.18
CA ASP A 733 -11.08 -21.19 -48.34
C ASP A 733 -11.50 -19.74 -47.99
N ARG A 734 -11.73 -19.44 -46.71
CA ARG A 734 -12.14 -18.10 -46.24
C ARG A 734 -10.99 -17.17 -45.93
N TYR A 735 -9.77 -17.69 -45.79
CA TYR A 735 -8.64 -16.95 -45.25
C TYR A 735 -7.41 -17.10 -46.14
N GLN A 736 -6.64 -16.02 -46.26
CA GLN A 736 -5.38 -15.99 -47.00
C GLN A 736 -4.20 -16.19 -46.04
N HIS A 737 -3.04 -16.61 -46.56
CA HIS A 737 -1.78 -16.78 -45.79
C HIS A 737 -1.83 -17.81 -44.65
N LEU A 738 -2.72 -18.80 -44.73
CA LEU A 738 -2.90 -19.81 -43.68
C LEU A 738 -1.64 -20.60 -43.37
N GLU A 739 -0.79 -20.88 -44.36
CA GLU A 739 0.46 -21.60 -44.14
C GLU A 739 1.42 -20.83 -43.22
N ALA A 740 1.60 -19.53 -43.47
CA ALA A 740 2.42 -18.66 -42.62
C ALA A 740 1.80 -18.48 -41.21
N ILE A 741 0.47 -18.41 -41.12
CA ILE A 741 -0.23 -18.36 -39.83
C ILE A 741 -0.04 -19.66 -39.05
N ARG A 742 -0.17 -20.82 -39.72
CA ARG A 742 0.08 -22.14 -39.10
C ARG A 742 1.52 -22.21 -38.58
N GLU A 743 2.50 -21.75 -39.34
CA GLU A 743 3.90 -21.70 -38.87
C GLU A 743 4.06 -20.84 -37.60
N ALA A 744 3.50 -19.62 -37.61
CA ALA A 744 3.55 -18.72 -36.46
C ALA A 744 2.84 -19.32 -35.23
N VAL A 745 1.66 -19.91 -35.41
CA VAL A 745 0.90 -20.60 -34.36
C VAL A 745 1.67 -21.79 -33.80
N HIS A 746 2.26 -22.62 -34.66
CA HIS A 746 3.03 -23.78 -34.23
C HIS A 746 4.20 -23.37 -33.35
N ARG A 747 4.90 -22.29 -33.72
CA ARG A 747 6.09 -21.79 -33.04
C ARG A 747 5.77 -21.02 -31.75
N TYR A 748 4.77 -20.15 -31.76
CA TYR A 748 4.57 -19.15 -30.70
C TYR A 748 3.28 -19.33 -29.89
N ALA A 749 2.40 -20.25 -30.28
CA ALA A 749 1.21 -20.61 -29.52
C ALA A 749 1.20 -22.10 -29.09
N PRO A 750 2.21 -22.58 -28.33
CA PRO A 750 2.30 -23.97 -27.90
C PRO A 750 1.10 -24.45 -27.05
N ILE A 751 0.45 -23.55 -26.29
CA ILE A 751 -0.67 -23.91 -25.40
C ILE A 751 -1.92 -24.37 -26.15
N ARG A 752 -2.01 -24.13 -27.46
CA ARG A 752 -3.14 -24.59 -28.29
C ARG A 752 -3.40 -26.10 -28.14
N THR A 753 -2.33 -26.88 -27.96
CA THR A 753 -2.37 -28.33 -27.77
C THR A 753 -3.09 -28.71 -26.48
N ALA A 754 -3.00 -27.87 -25.44
CA ALA A 754 -3.72 -28.07 -24.18
C ALA A 754 -5.24 -27.96 -24.36
N PHE A 755 -5.70 -27.24 -25.39
CA PHE A 755 -7.10 -27.14 -25.79
C PHE A 755 -7.50 -28.12 -26.91
N GLY A 756 -6.62 -29.06 -27.25
CA GLY A 756 -6.89 -30.07 -28.28
C GLY A 756 -6.82 -29.54 -29.72
N TYR A 757 -6.07 -28.46 -29.96
CA TYR A 757 -5.71 -28.02 -31.30
C TYR A 757 -4.28 -28.48 -31.60
N GLU A 758 -4.09 -29.29 -32.64
CA GLU A 758 -2.76 -29.81 -33.04
C GLU A 758 -1.96 -28.81 -33.88
#